data_AF-A0A946CVH8-F1
#
_entry.id   AF-A0A946CVH8-F1
#
_cell.length_a   1.000
_cell.length_b   1.000
_cell.length_c   1.000
_cell.angle_alpha   90.00
_cell.angle_beta   90.00
_cell.angle_gamma   90.00
#
_symmetry.space_group_name_H-M   'P 1'
#
loop_
_entity.id
_entity.type
_entity.pdbx_description
1 polymer ?
#
loop_
_entity_poly.entity_id
_entity_poly.type
_entity_poly.pdbx_seq_one_letter_code
_entity_poly.pdbx_strand_id
1 'polypeptide(L)'
;MANEFRHIVGMRVDAGTYESTTSRIESWAKNGEARYVCVSNVHMAMETVDSPAFKEIVNSSDLVTSDGMPLVWMLKRLGLPKAERVYGPTLVLHVCQMAEANGLSIGLYGGTDESLDTFKSFLNQHYPTLKVPFSWAPPFRPLTPEEDDWAVEQIASSQVDILFVGIGCPKQERWMHAHRTSIKAVQLGVGAAFDFHSGSVKQAPSWMQNAGLEWLFRLTMEPGRLWRRYVLLNPRFMARAVWQLLGRKRLPAVAILLLSLLLASFTLPPQASTYWVKQNHPAASDANPGTEDLPWKTIGAAMGNTLGPGDQLFIGQGLYRESIRPLRGGNDALSRILIAGIEGEQVIVSGANLYGVPERISTGSWRIANYNPLDYYGDDELYYREMVIADGKVLKPVFNRSDVGPGTFFVDPISREILFQTSTNIPPIVELANRSRLFKPGARDQDCGVEDSPGWIEVRNITFRHAANPAQYGALCPGSQGSVFRNVHVEWTNGVGIRLVGRQHSITASSSNHNGQAGINGTCSDCSLLQTETSYNNWRGHDPFWEAGGGKWIGSNNMVVRNLIAKGNDGPGIWFDGDNRDISVTHSLLDSNLVAGVFLELNSTPALIDHVTVQNTRRDGWSGAGILVQATHGITITNSKIMDNDGAGIWFRADERGPGGYNSIAFNSFSGNVRIPGQDRADIQIEAPDLINLCSNRIVDNLPEESVSTHIQVESPSEVIDSEDVTDLYCLVSYQ
;
A
#
# COMPACT_ATOMS: atom_id res chain seq x y z
N MET A 1 33.89 21.78 -26.04
CA MET A 1 33.48 21.02 -27.29
C MET A 1 32.35 20.03 -26.96
N ALA A 2 31.08 20.43 -27.15
CA ALA A 2 29.87 19.60 -26.94
C ALA A 2 30.10 18.14 -27.38
N ASN A 3 30.19 17.17 -26.38
CA ASN A 3 30.29 15.74 -26.76
C ASN A 3 29.23 15.36 -27.81
N GLU A 4 29.77 14.81 -28.83
CA GLU A 4 28.84 14.16 -29.80
C GLU A 4 27.93 13.14 -29.08
N PHE A 5 26.64 13.25 -29.35
CA PHE A 5 25.72 12.28 -28.70
C PHE A 5 24.86 11.61 -29.76
N ARG A 6 24.30 10.38 -29.40
CA ARG A 6 23.26 9.70 -30.21
C ARG A 6 22.10 9.28 -29.30
N HIS A 7 21.02 9.21 -30.01
CA HIS A 7 19.89 8.61 -29.26
C HIS A 7 19.88 7.09 -29.42
N ILE A 8 19.93 6.45 -28.27
CA ILE A 8 19.85 4.97 -28.28
C ILE A 8 18.48 4.56 -27.74
N VAL A 9 17.71 4.03 -28.63
CA VAL A 9 16.31 3.62 -28.35
C VAL A 9 15.59 4.76 -27.64
N GLY A 10 15.85 5.93 -28.09
CA GLY A 10 15.05 7.08 -27.63
C GLY A 10 15.75 7.84 -26.49
N MET A 11 16.80 7.22 -25.89
CA MET A 11 17.53 7.90 -24.79
C MET A 11 18.81 8.56 -25.33
N ARG A 12 18.98 9.88 -24.94
CA ARG A 12 20.25 10.56 -25.30
C ARG A 12 21.44 9.97 -24.50
N VAL A 13 22.48 9.59 -25.34
CA VAL A 13 23.71 9.10 -24.67
C VAL A 13 24.91 9.86 -25.25
N ASP A 14 25.70 10.46 -24.27
CA ASP A 14 26.85 11.27 -24.74
C ASP A 14 28.12 10.40 -24.84
N ALA A 15 28.80 10.62 -25.98
CA ALA A 15 30.12 9.95 -26.10
C ALA A 15 31.18 10.68 -25.28
N GLY A 16 31.73 9.96 -24.29
CA GLY A 16 32.76 10.62 -23.47
C GLY A 16 33.73 9.60 -22.89
N THR A 17 34.90 10.13 -22.41
CA THR A 17 35.87 9.33 -21.62
C THR A 17 35.86 9.79 -20.16
N TYR A 18 36.50 8.95 -19.33
CA TYR A 18 36.58 9.42 -17.92
C TYR A 18 37.20 10.81 -17.84
N GLU A 19 38.21 11.07 -18.72
CA GLU A 19 38.89 12.38 -18.69
C GLU A 19 37.93 13.51 -19.10
N SER A 20 37.24 13.30 -20.23
CA SER A 20 36.38 14.40 -20.71
C SER A 20 35.19 14.61 -19.77
N THR A 21 34.65 13.47 -19.23
CA THR A 21 33.51 13.58 -18.29
C THR A 21 33.92 14.26 -16.99
N THR A 22 35.05 13.88 -16.43
CA THR A 22 35.50 14.49 -15.15
C THR A 22 35.90 15.96 -15.38
N SER A 23 36.50 16.29 -16.51
CA SER A 23 36.88 17.68 -16.78
C SER A 23 35.63 18.58 -16.86
N ARG A 24 34.55 18.07 -17.31
CA ARG A 24 33.32 18.88 -17.38
C ARG A 24 32.71 19.06 -15.98
N ILE A 25 32.69 17.94 -15.37
CA ILE A 25 32.16 18.07 -14.00
C ILE A 25 33.00 19.07 -13.19
N GLU A 26 34.30 19.01 -13.42
CA GLU A 26 35.19 19.96 -12.70
C GLU A 26 34.86 21.40 -13.11
N SER A 27 34.73 21.60 -14.35
CA SER A 27 34.45 22.97 -14.81
C SER A 27 33.11 23.47 -14.23
N TRP A 28 32.07 22.60 -14.30
CA TRP A 28 30.77 23.00 -13.72
C TRP A 28 30.89 23.28 -12.22
N ALA A 29 31.62 22.42 -11.61
CA ALA A 29 31.73 22.61 -10.14
C ALA A 29 32.53 23.87 -9.81
N LYS A 30 33.56 24.25 -10.55
CA LYS A 30 34.38 25.46 -10.24
C LYS A 30 33.58 26.73 -10.54
N ASN A 31 32.64 26.51 -11.44
CA ASN A 31 31.86 27.72 -11.80
C ASN A 31 30.57 27.80 -10.97
N GLY A 32 30.41 26.87 -10.08
CA GLY A 32 29.24 26.91 -9.19
C GLY A 32 27.93 26.65 -9.96
N GLU A 33 28.00 25.87 -10.99
CA GLU A 33 26.81 25.65 -11.82
C GLU A 33 26.00 24.47 -11.26
N ALA A 34 24.66 24.69 -11.43
CA ALA A 34 23.76 23.57 -11.04
C ALA A 34 23.46 22.69 -12.26
N ARG A 35 24.19 21.48 -12.20
CA ARG A 35 24.02 20.54 -13.34
C ARG A 35 23.81 19.12 -12.82
N TYR A 36 23.11 18.36 -13.70
CA TYR A 36 23.04 16.97 -13.21
C TYR A 36 23.38 16.00 -14.34
N VAL A 37 24.01 14.86 -13.83
CA VAL A 37 24.63 13.89 -14.75
C VAL A 37 23.97 12.53 -14.52
N CYS A 38 23.53 11.96 -15.66
CA CYS A 38 22.97 10.60 -15.56
C CYS A 38 23.97 9.56 -16.06
N VAL A 39 24.23 8.63 -15.13
CA VAL A 39 25.11 7.53 -15.53
C VAL A 39 24.25 6.34 -16.01
N SER A 40 24.21 6.17 -17.38
CA SER A 40 23.10 5.38 -17.95
C SER A 40 23.58 3.96 -18.28
N ASN A 41 22.67 3.00 -18.01
CA ASN A 41 22.81 1.59 -18.45
C ASN A 41 21.55 1.14 -19.18
N VAL A 42 21.51 -0.14 -19.54
CA VAL A 42 20.39 -0.66 -20.35
C VAL A 42 19.07 -0.49 -19.58
N HIS A 43 19.20 -0.70 -18.25
CA HIS A 43 17.96 -0.53 -17.46
C HIS A 43 17.39 0.89 -17.61
N MET A 44 18.25 1.89 -17.52
CA MET A 44 17.75 3.29 -17.65
C MET A 44 17.21 3.53 -19.06
N ALA A 45 17.90 2.94 -20.08
CA ALA A 45 17.40 3.13 -21.46
C ALA A 45 15.99 2.55 -21.61
N MET A 46 15.79 1.42 -20.98
CA MET A 46 14.46 0.82 -21.15
C MET A 46 13.41 1.56 -20.30
N GLU A 47 13.88 2.09 -19.14
CA GLU A 47 12.93 2.94 -18.37
C GLU A 47 12.46 4.14 -19.20
N THR A 48 13.39 4.75 -20.04
CA THR A 48 12.98 5.89 -20.88
C THR A 48 12.00 5.42 -21.96
N VAL A 49 12.13 4.17 -22.36
CA VAL A 49 11.17 3.66 -23.37
C VAL A 49 9.79 3.50 -22.74
N ASP A 50 9.76 3.12 -21.52
CA ASP A 50 8.47 2.76 -20.89
C ASP A 50 7.77 4.00 -20.35
N SER A 51 8.57 5.14 -20.26
CA SER A 51 7.94 6.33 -19.65
C SER A 51 8.40 7.59 -20.39
N PRO A 52 7.49 8.18 -21.09
CA PRO A 52 7.85 9.41 -21.81
C PRO A 52 8.28 10.53 -20.85
N ALA A 53 7.57 10.62 -19.71
CA ALA A 53 7.97 11.64 -18.71
C ALA A 53 9.43 11.44 -18.25
N PHE A 54 9.79 10.16 -18.01
CA PHE A 54 11.18 9.89 -17.56
C PHE A 54 12.18 10.16 -18.69
N LYS A 55 11.79 9.80 -19.89
CA LYS A 55 12.66 10.10 -21.04
C LYS A 55 13.01 11.58 -21.11
N GLU A 56 12.00 12.40 -20.88
CA GLU A 56 12.26 13.85 -20.89
C GLU A 56 13.25 14.26 -19.79
N ILE A 57 13.11 13.65 -18.70
CA ILE A 57 14.00 13.99 -17.56
C ILE A 57 15.45 13.63 -17.90
N VAL A 58 15.64 12.47 -18.46
CA VAL A 58 17.01 12.01 -18.74
C VAL A 58 17.58 12.82 -19.92
N ASN A 59 16.77 13.03 -20.94
CA ASN A 59 17.30 13.72 -22.13
C ASN A 59 17.51 15.21 -21.89
N SER A 60 16.92 15.70 -20.81
CA SER A 60 17.18 17.13 -20.50
C SER A 60 18.35 17.28 -19.54
N SER A 61 19.01 16.13 -19.18
CA SER A 61 20.18 16.28 -18.28
C SER A 61 21.37 16.89 -19.01
N ASP A 62 22.34 17.38 -18.19
CA ASP A 62 23.49 18.08 -18.83
C ASP A 62 24.51 17.07 -19.38
N LEU A 63 24.44 15.82 -18.81
CA LEU A 63 25.33 14.79 -19.38
C LEU A 63 24.73 13.41 -19.09
N VAL A 64 24.67 12.57 -20.18
CA VAL A 64 24.29 11.15 -20.03
C VAL A 64 25.46 10.27 -20.49
N THR A 65 26.04 9.59 -19.46
CA THR A 65 27.27 8.85 -19.80
C THR A 65 26.90 7.42 -20.23
N SER A 66 27.88 6.82 -20.97
CA SER A 66 27.68 5.40 -21.39
C SER A 66 28.26 4.45 -20.33
N ASP A 67 27.45 4.14 -19.29
CA ASP A 67 27.91 3.28 -18.18
C ASP A 67 27.98 1.81 -18.61
N GLY A 68 26.95 1.32 -19.43
CA GLY A 68 26.91 -0.09 -19.84
C GLY A 68 27.54 -0.29 -21.23
N MET A 69 28.22 -1.50 -21.43
CA MET A 69 28.92 -1.76 -22.72
C MET A 69 27.93 -1.76 -23.88
N PRO A 70 26.69 -2.25 -23.66
CA PRO A 70 25.78 -2.22 -24.82
C PRO A 70 25.54 -0.79 -25.33
N LEU A 71 25.57 0.11 -24.50
CA LEU A 71 25.40 1.50 -24.99
C LEU A 71 26.65 1.98 -25.75
N VAL A 72 27.79 1.55 -25.28
CA VAL A 72 29.02 1.91 -26.03
C VAL A 72 28.96 1.30 -27.43
N TRP A 73 28.56 -0.01 -27.49
CA TRP A 73 28.49 -0.66 -28.81
C TRP A 73 27.52 0.11 -29.72
N MET A 74 26.44 0.52 -29.16
CA MET A 74 25.46 1.25 -29.99
C MET A 74 26.03 2.62 -30.42
N LEU A 75 26.63 3.30 -29.51
CA LEU A 75 27.22 4.60 -29.92
C LEU A 75 28.21 4.41 -31.06
N LYS A 76 29.01 3.31 -31.00
CA LYS A 76 30.00 3.07 -32.07
C LYS A 76 29.30 2.72 -33.39
N ARG A 77 28.28 1.98 -33.20
CA ARG A 77 27.57 1.58 -34.44
C ARG A 77 26.78 2.75 -35.01
N LEU A 78 26.51 3.71 -34.19
CA LEU A 78 25.73 4.86 -34.71
C LEU A 78 26.67 5.99 -35.10
N GLY A 79 28.00 5.60 -35.31
CA GLY A 79 28.88 6.55 -36.04
C GLY A 79 29.85 7.26 -35.08
N LEU A 80 29.84 6.78 -33.78
CA LEU A 80 30.85 7.39 -32.86
C LEU A 80 31.87 6.33 -32.44
N PRO A 81 32.88 5.96 -33.23
CA PRO A 81 33.78 4.81 -33.06
C PRO A 81 34.71 4.99 -31.85
N LYS A 82 34.81 6.29 -31.36
CA LYS A 82 35.77 6.48 -30.25
C LYS A 82 35.03 6.49 -28.90
N ALA A 83 33.73 6.07 -28.96
CA ALA A 83 33.00 6.11 -27.68
C ALA A 83 33.57 5.06 -26.71
N GLU A 84 33.75 5.52 -25.43
CA GLU A 84 34.27 4.60 -24.38
C GLU A 84 33.22 4.47 -23.26
N ARG A 85 33.57 3.34 -22.56
CA ARG A 85 32.65 3.17 -21.40
C ARG A 85 33.07 4.08 -20.25
N VAL A 86 32.04 4.83 -19.74
CA VAL A 86 32.26 5.59 -18.49
C VAL A 86 31.43 4.93 -17.37
N TYR A 87 32.07 4.05 -16.75
CA TYR A 87 31.46 3.20 -15.71
C TYR A 87 31.31 3.97 -14.38
N GLY A 88 30.08 3.95 -13.84
CA GLY A 88 29.68 4.80 -12.69
C GLY A 88 30.64 4.65 -11.52
N PRO A 89 30.85 3.38 -11.04
CA PRO A 89 31.70 3.21 -9.86
C PRO A 89 33.12 3.74 -10.11
N THR A 90 33.64 3.50 -11.25
CA THR A 90 34.99 4.04 -11.54
C THR A 90 34.94 5.56 -11.71
N LEU A 91 33.90 6.04 -12.34
CA LEU A 91 33.79 7.50 -12.52
C LEU A 91 33.78 8.20 -11.17
N VAL A 92 33.13 7.61 -10.16
CA VAL A 92 33.09 8.23 -8.82
C VAL A 92 34.51 8.43 -8.30
N LEU A 93 35.38 7.46 -8.51
CA LEU A 93 36.77 7.60 -8.01
C LEU A 93 37.53 8.68 -8.80
N HIS A 94 37.28 8.76 -10.10
CA HIS A 94 37.95 9.83 -10.87
C HIS A 94 37.48 11.21 -10.41
N VAL A 95 36.20 11.28 -10.07
CA VAL A 95 35.67 12.60 -9.64
C VAL A 95 36.23 12.93 -8.25
N CYS A 96 36.36 11.91 -7.39
CA CYS A 96 36.95 12.18 -6.06
C CYS A 96 38.41 12.63 -6.19
N GLN A 97 39.14 11.91 -7.03
CA GLN A 97 40.55 12.32 -7.21
C GLN A 97 40.63 13.76 -7.75
N MET A 98 39.74 14.01 -8.74
CA MET A 98 39.73 15.37 -9.30
C MET A 98 39.28 16.39 -8.25
N ALA A 99 38.31 16.14 -7.48
CA ALA A 99 37.82 17.09 -6.44
C ALA A 99 38.89 17.36 -5.40
N GLU A 100 39.64 16.31 -4.96
CA GLU A 100 40.70 16.55 -3.96
C GLU A 100 41.83 17.42 -4.55
N ALA A 101 42.17 17.17 -5.80
CA ALA A 101 43.29 17.92 -6.42
C ALA A 101 42.91 19.39 -6.61
N ASN A 102 41.61 19.65 -6.64
CA ASN A 102 41.22 21.05 -6.95
C ASN A 102 40.53 21.70 -5.76
N GLY A 103 40.60 20.95 -4.63
CA GLY A 103 40.03 21.52 -3.38
C GLY A 103 38.50 21.63 -3.46
N LEU A 104 37.79 20.85 -4.27
CA LEU A 104 36.32 20.87 -4.32
C LEU A 104 35.72 19.88 -3.31
N SER A 105 34.53 20.31 -2.74
CA SER A 105 33.90 19.42 -1.74
C SER A 105 32.85 18.52 -2.40
N ILE A 106 32.74 17.29 -1.75
CA ILE A 106 31.68 16.39 -2.29
C ILE A 106 30.67 16.10 -1.17
N GLY A 107 29.41 15.79 -1.64
CA GLY A 107 28.33 15.37 -0.72
C GLY A 107 27.81 13.98 -1.11
N LEU A 108 27.27 13.29 0.00
CA LEU A 108 26.75 11.94 -0.26
C LEU A 108 25.27 11.89 0.14
N TYR A 109 24.46 11.52 -0.84
CA TYR A 109 22.99 11.46 -0.60
C TYR A 109 22.47 10.13 -1.13
N GLY A 110 22.02 9.19 -0.24
CA GLY A 110 21.47 7.89 -0.68
C GLY A 110 22.14 6.73 0.08
N GLY A 111 21.88 5.52 -0.33
CA GLY A 111 22.44 4.32 0.34
C GLY A 111 21.89 4.16 1.76
N THR A 112 22.61 3.38 2.60
CA THR A 112 22.29 3.21 4.04
C THR A 112 23.34 3.92 4.91
N ASP A 113 22.90 4.14 6.09
CA ASP A 113 23.88 4.77 7.00
C ASP A 113 25.19 3.98 7.05
N GLU A 114 25.07 2.67 7.03
CA GLU A 114 26.27 1.82 7.08
C GLU A 114 27.13 1.99 5.82
N SER A 115 26.52 1.96 4.66
CA SER A 115 27.29 2.10 3.41
C SER A 115 27.95 3.48 3.32
N LEU A 116 27.31 4.50 3.77
CA LEU A 116 27.92 5.84 3.72
C LEU A 116 29.11 5.94 4.68
N ASP A 117 28.96 5.35 5.90
CA ASP A 117 30.09 5.39 6.85
C ASP A 117 31.31 4.67 6.26
N THR A 118 31.04 3.57 5.68
CA THR A 118 32.16 2.80 5.10
C THR A 118 32.79 3.58 3.94
N PHE A 119 31.96 4.10 3.13
CA PHE A 119 32.50 4.87 1.99
C PHE A 119 33.29 6.09 2.47
N LYS A 120 32.80 6.73 3.52
CA LYS A 120 33.57 7.89 4.07
C LYS A 120 34.95 7.43 4.58
N SER A 121 34.95 6.30 5.25
CA SER A 121 36.26 5.79 5.70
C SER A 121 37.18 5.51 4.52
N PHE A 122 36.58 4.92 3.50
CA PHE A 122 37.38 4.67 2.29
C PHE A 122 37.93 5.99 1.71
N LEU A 123 37.09 7.03 1.69
CA LEU A 123 37.55 8.33 1.12
C LEU A 123 38.64 8.95 2.00
N ASN A 124 38.50 8.78 3.33
CA ASN A 124 39.50 9.38 4.24
C ASN A 124 40.87 8.70 4.08
N GLN A 125 40.81 7.47 3.72
CA GLN A 125 42.08 6.73 3.57
C GLN A 125 42.71 7.02 2.21
N HIS A 126 41.91 7.21 1.15
CA HIS A 126 42.49 7.26 -0.22
C HIS A 126 42.56 8.70 -0.71
N TYR A 127 41.69 9.57 -0.09
CA TYR A 127 41.71 11.00 -0.44
C TYR A 127 41.63 11.86 0.83
N PRO A 128 42.70 12.00 1.60
CA PRO A 128 42.72 12.52 2.99
C PRO A 128 42.38 14.01 3.04
N THR A 129 42.58 14.70 1.92
CA THR A 129 42.30 16.16 2.03
C THR A 129 40.93 16.48 1.41
N LEU A 130 40.19 15.40 0.90
CA LEU A 130 38.86 15.65 0.30
C LEU A 130 37.83 15.96 1.38
N LYS A 131 37.05 17.04 1.10
CA LYS A 131 36.03 17.45 2.10
C LYS A 131 34.66 16.86 1.73
N VAL A 132 34.02 16.30 2.82
CA VAL A 132 32.66 15.75 2.61
C VAL A 132 31.72 16.37 3.65
N PRO A 133 31.26 17.57 3.46
CA PRO A 133 30.53 18.35 4.48
C PRO A 133 29.07 17.91 4.61
N PHE A 134 28.66 16.97 3.65
CA PHE A 134 27.26 16.51 3.77
C PHE A 134 27.20 15.02 3.42
N SER A 135 26.42 14.32 4.32
CA SER A 135 26.16 12.89 4.07
C SER A 135 24.86 12.48 4.77
N TRP A 136 24.01 11.98 3.90
CA TRP A 136 22.75 11.57 4.53
C TRP A 136 22.13 10.43 3.71
N ALA A 137 21.64 9.41 4.52
CA ALA A 137 20.92 8.28 3.89
C ALA A 137 19.42 8.42 4.16
N PRO A 138 18.67 8.83 3.04
CA PRO A 138 17.22 8.94 3.25
C PRO A 138 16.56 7.56 3.43
N PRO A 139 15.31 7.55 4.12
CA PRO A 139 14.62 6.26 4.29
C PRO A 139 14.20 5.66 2.94
N PHE A 140 14.20 4.31 2.88
CA PHE A 140 13.87 3.61 1.62
C PHE A 140 12.35 3.59 1.43
N ARG A 141 11.65 4.81 1.70
CA ARG A 141 10.26 5.18 1.41
C ARG A 141 10.21 6.60 0.85
N PRO A 142 9.08 6.97 0.19
CA PRO A 142 9.06 8.35 -0.32
C PRO A 142 9.19 9.38 0.81
N LEU A 143 9.99 10.44 0.48
CA LEU A 143 10.21 11.47 1.53
C LEU A 143 8.97 12.36 1.66
N THR A 144 8.65 12.68 2.94
CA THR A 144 7.65 13.76 3.11
C THR A 144 8.19 15.10 2.57
N PRO A 145 7.30 16.02 2.17
CA PRO A 145 7.76 17.33 1.69
C PRO A 145 8.69 18.02 2.70
N GLU A 146 8.46 17.81 3.94
CA GLU A 146 9.33 18.45 4.96
C GLU A 146 10.73 17.82 4.96
N GLU A 147 10.76 16.47 4.86
CA GLU A 147 12.08 15.80 4.82
C GLU A 147 12.86 16.20 3.56
N ASP A 148 12.09 16.27 2.46
CA ASP A 148 12.76 16.68 1.21
C ASP A 148 13.29 18.11 1.33
N ASP A 149 12.44 18.99 1.88
CA ASP A 149 12.91 20.39 2.07
C ASP A 149 14.10 20.45 3.02
N TRP A 150 14.03 19.68 4.00
CA TRP A 150 15.18 19.67 4.95
C TRP A 150 16.46 19.23 4.23
N ALA A 151 16.35 18.13 3.44
CA ALA A 151 17.56 17.63 2.75
C ALA A 151 18.13 18.71 1.81
N VAL A 152 17.23 19.35 1.10
CA VAL A 152 17.69 20.39 0.14
C VAL A 152 18.35 21.54 0.91
N GLU A 153 17.74 21.88 2.03
CA GLU A 153 18.33 22.96 2.85
C GLU A 153 19.70 22.55 3.43
N GLN A 154 19.77 21.38 3.86
CA GLN A 154 21.06 20.94 4.45
C GLN A 154 22.14 20.86 3.37
N ILE A 155 21.71 20.41 2.21
CA ILE A 155 22.72 20.34 1.13
C ILE A 155 23.15 21.76 0.74
N ALA A 156 22.20 22.62 0.63
CA ALA A 156 22.52 24.01 0.26
C ALA A 156 23.40 24.69 1.32
N SER A 157 23.18 24.40 2.60
CA SER A 157 23.96 25.06 3.68
C SER A 157 25.35 24.46 3.81
N SER A 158 25.53 23.26 3.28
CA SER A 158 26.83 22.56 3.44
C SER A 158 27.82 23.00 2.37
N GLN A 159 27.36 23.78 1.34
CA GLN A 159 28.17 24.34 0.24
C GLN A 159 28.93 23.23 -0.48
N VAL A 160 28.24 22.16 -0.78
CA VAL A 160 28.86 21.05 -1.54
C VAL A 160 28.98 21.46 -3.01
N ASP A 161 30.16 21.09 -3.62
CA ASP A 161 30.38 21.44 -5.04
C ASP A 161 29.85 20.32 -5.96
N ILE A 162 30.05 19.10 -5.45
CA ILE A 162 29.56 17.94 -6.20
C ILE A 162 28.76 17.02 -5.25
N LEU A 163 27.56 16.63 -5.77
CA LEU A 163 26.72 15.78 -4.92
C LEU A 163 26.51 14.43 -5.61
N PHE A 164 26.99 13.32 -4.85
CA PHE A 164 26.67 11.98 -5.35
C PHE A 164 25.30 11.53 -4.85
N VAL A 165 24.43 11.12 -5.83
CA VAL A 165 23.06 10.71 -5.45
C VAL A 165 22.89 9.22 -5.76
N GLY A 166 22.68 8.40 -4.69
CA GLY A 166 22.60 6.94 -4.89
C GLY A 166 21.30 6.40 -4.30
N ILE A 167 20.13 6.77 -4.82
CA ILE A 167 18.87 6.27 -4.23
C ILE A 167 18.17 5.38 -5.26
N GLY A 168 18.94 5.06 -6.37
CA GLY A 168 18.44 4.06 -7.33
C GLY A 168 17.71 4.73 -8.50
N CYS A 169 17.79 4.03 -9.72
CA CYS A 169 17.04 4.47 -10.90
C CYS A 169 15.63 3.83 -10.90
N PRO A 170 14.64 4.72 -11.09
CA PRO A 170 14.60 6.05 -11.72
C PRO A 170 14.50 7.17 -10.68
N LYS A 171 14.50 6.85 -9.43
CA LYS A 171 14.25 7.84 -8.36
C LYS A 171 15.34 8.93 -8.34
N GLN A 172 16.55 8.57 -8.53
CA GLN A 172 17.63 9.58 -8.38
C GLN A 172 17.58 10.60 -9.51
N GLU A 173 17.18 10.08 -10.77
CA GLU A 173 17.14 11.05 -11.87
C GLU A 173 15.97 12.01 -11.69
N ARG A 174 14.90 11.45 -11.19
CA ARG A 174 13.73 12.34 -10.95
C ARG A 174 14.03 13.34 -9.85
N TRP A 175 14.68 12.85 -8.87
CA TRP A 175 14.97 13.77 -7.74
C TRP A 175 15.95 14.87 -8.18
N MET A 176 16.98 14.50 -8.91
CA MET A 176 17.95 15.52 -9.36
C MET A 176 17.29 16.52 -10.31
N HIS A 177 16.44 15.99 -11.15
CA HIS A 177 15.75 16.91 -12.08
C HIS A 177 14.83 17.87 -11.30
N ALA A 178 14.11 17.37 -10.37
CA ALA A 178 13.17 18.20 -9.58
C ALA A 178 13.91 19.27 -8.77
N HIS A 179 15.17 19.05 -8.49
CA HIS A 179 15.84 20.02 -7.59
C HIS A 179 17.02 20.68 -8.32
N ARG A 180 17.01 20.59 -9.57
CA ARG A 180 18.18 21.05 -10.37
C ARG A 180 18.33 22.57 -10.26
N THR A 181 17.21 23.25 -9.83
CA THR A 181 17.35 24.72 -9.73
C THR A 181 17.59 25.12 -8.27
N SER A 182 17.30 24.23 -7.35
CA SER A 182 17.39 24.59 -5.92
C SER A 182 18.75 24.18 -5.33
N ILE A 183 19.45 23.27 -5.96
CA ILE A 183 20.75 22.82 -5.41
C ILE A 183 21.86 23.29 -6.36
N LYS A 184 22.67 24.21 -5.78
CA LYS A 184 23.75 24.78 -6.63
C LYS A 184 24.99 23.90 -6.58
N ALA A 185 24.86 22.64 -6.98
CA ALA A 185 25.98 21.68 -7.08
C ALA A 185 25.77 20.79 -8.31
N VAL A 186 26.97 20.29 -8.74
CA VAL A 186 26.83 19.25 -9.80
C VAL A 186 26.34 17.92 -9.16
N GLN A 187 25.14 17.50 -9.64
CA GLN A 187 24.58 16.26 -9.09
C GLN A 187 24.84 15.08 -10.03
N LEU A 188 25.38 13.94 -9.36
CA LEU A 188 25.73 12.77 -10.19
C LEU A 188 24.96 11.55 -9.66
N GLY A 189 24.06 10.97 -10.56
CA GLY A 189 23.39 9.72 -10.17
C GLY A 189 24.33 8.50 -10.23
N VAL A 190 24.62 7.94 -9.06
CA VAL A 190 25.75 6.98 -9.10
C VAL A 190 25.22 5.61 -8.69
N GLY A 191 23.93 5.44 -8.71
CA GLY A 191 23.34 4.12 -8.41
C GLY A 191 23.92 3.49 -7.14
N ALA A 192 24.40 2.21 -7.32
CA ALA A 192 24.87 1.42 -6.14
C ALA A 192 26.37 1.66 -5.91
N ALA A 193 26.91 2.68 -6.38
CA ALA A 193 28.36 2.93 -6.30
C ALA A 193 28.84 2.95 -4.83
N PHE A 194 27.93 3.42 -3.89
CA PHE A 194 28.38 3.39 -2.47
C PHE A 194 28.60 1.96 -2.00
N ASP A 195 27.81 1.09 -2.50
CA ASP A 195 27.87 -0.33 -2.07
C ASP A 195 29.06 -1.04 -2.72
N PHE A 196 29.49 -0.68 -3.88
CA PHE A 196 30.65 -1.32 -4.53
C PHE A 196 31.96 -0.95 -3.82
N HIS A 197 31.96 0.28 -3.37
CA HIS A 197 33.27 0.69 -2.79
C HIS A 197 33.28 0.47 -1.28
N SER A 198 32.06 0.13 -0.76
CA SER A 198 32.02 -0.22 0.67
C SER A 198 32.25 -1.72 0.86
N GLY A 199 32.44 -2.53 -0.36
CA GLY A 199 32.76 -3.98 -0.29
C GLY A 199 31.51 -4.83 -0.06
N SER A 200 30.33 -4.17 0.00
CA SER A 200 29.09 -4.92 0.26
C SER A 200 28.58 -5.59 -1.01
N VAL A 201 29.17 -5.18 -2.21
CA VAL A 201 28.82 -5.85 -3.48
C VAL A 201 30.11 -6.08 -4.27
N LYS A 202 30.25 -7.35 -4.79
CA LYS A 202 31.49 -7.68 -5.52
C LYS A 202 31.42 -7.18 -6.97
N GLN A 203 32.60 -6.62 -7.40
CA GLN A 203 32.66 -6.16 -8.80
C GLN A 203 33.11 -7.30 -9.72
N ALA A 204 32.46 -7.31 -10.93
CA ALA A 204 32.90 -8.35 -11.91
C ALA A 204 34.35 -8.11 -12.34
N PRO A 205 35.09 -9.25 -12.51
CA PRO A 205 36.47 -9.08 -13.01
C PRO A 205 36.50 -8.22 -14.29
N SER A 206 37.69 -7.56 -14.52
CA SER A 206 37.83 -6.54 -15.58
C SER A 206 37.57 -7.15 -16.97
N TRP A 207 38.01 -8.46 -17.19
CA TRP A 207 37.80 -9.00 -18.56
C TRP A 207 36.30 -9.18 -18.84
N MET A 208 35.50 -9.52 -17.72
CA MET A 208 34.04 -9.68 -17.94
C MET A 208 33.36 -8.31 -18.12
N GLN A 209 33.86 -7.35 -17.38
CA GLN A 209 33.31 -5.99 -17.58
C GLN A 209 33.56 -5.50 -19.01
N ASN A 210 34.80 -5.82 -19.53
CA ASN A 210 35.13 -5.33 -20.88
C ASN A 210 34.36 -6.11 -21.95
N ALA A 211 33.97 -7.33 -21.59
CA ALA A 211 33.26 -8.15 -22.60
C ALA A 211 31.75 -7.90 -22.49
N GLY A 212 31.32 -6.96 -21.59
CA GLY A 212 29.88 -6.67 -21.42
C GLY A 212 29.17 -7.77 -20.64
N LEU A 213 29.90 -8.70 -19.85
CA LEU A 213 29.27 -9.82 -19.14
C LEU A 213 29.06 -9.48 -17.66
N GLU A 214 29.10 -8.28 -17.40
CA GLU A 214 28.93 -7.87 -15.99
C GLU A 214 27.49 -8.17 -15.51
N TRP A 215 26.62 -8.04 -16.43
CA TRP A 215 25.23 -8.36 -16.03
C TRP A 215 25.09 -9.83 -15.63
N LEU A 216 25.82 -10.71 -16.32
CA LEU A 216 25.75 -12.15 -15.97
C LEU A 216 26.40 -12.42 -14.61
N PHE A 217 27.46 -11.74 -14.39
CA PHE A 217 28.11 -11.87 -13.06
C PHE A 217 27.18 -11.36 -11.95
N ARG A 218 26.47 -10.31 -12.23
CA ARG A 218 25.61 -9.73 -11.17
C ARG A 218 24.36 -10.59 -10.98
N LEU A 219 23.92 -11.18 -12.12
CA LEU A 219 22.75 -12.05 -11.97
C LEU A 219 23.08 -13.29 -11.13
N THR A 220 24.27 -13.72 -11.24
CA THR A 220 24.63 -14.90 -10.42
C THR A 220 24.80 -14.51 -8.95
N MET A 221 25.15 -13.28 -8.74
CA MET A 221 25.43 -12.88 -7.34
C MET A 221 24.14 -12.40 -6.67
N GLU A 222 23.20 -11.92 -7.53
CA GLU A 222 21.94 -11.44 -6.92
C GLU A 222 20.77 -11.87 -7.81
N PRO A 223 20.59 -13.19 -8.03
CA PRO A 223 19.61 -13.70 -9.02
C PRO A 223 18.17 -13.37 -8.62
N GLY A 224 17.84 -13.24 -7.25
CA GLY A 224 16.49 -12.90 -6.77
C GLY A 224 16.12 -11.44 -7.08
N ARG A 225 17.10 -10.58 -7.06
CA ARG A 225 16.79 -9.13 -7.20
C ARG A 225 16.93 -8.69 -8.66
N LEU A 226 17.95 -9.34 -9.57
CA LEU A 226 18.33 -8.65 -10.83
C LEU A 226 17.88 -9.49 -12.03
N TRP A 227 17.20 -10.76 -11.80
CA TRP A 227 16.94 -11.64 -12.97
C TRP A 227 15.91 -10.99 -13.90
N ARG A 228 14.88 -10.22 -13.26
CA ARG A 228 13.86 -9.62 -14.14
C ARG A 228 14.47 -8.51 -15.01
N ARG A 229 15.33 -7.85 -14.29
CA ARG A 229 15.98 -6.74 -15.02
C ARG A 229 16.79 -7.25 -16.21
N TYR A 230 17.46 -8.40 -16.07
CA TYR A 230 18.41 -8.80 -17.15
C TYR A 230 17.71 -9.74 -18.13
N VAL A 231 16.78 -10.56 -17.66
CA VAL A 231 16.21 -11.57 -18.56
C VAL A 231 15.07 -10.94 -19.36
N LEU A 232 14.46 -9.87 -18.76
CA LEU A 232 13.36 -9.25 -19.53
C LEU A 232 13.83 -8.02 -20.29
N LEU A 233 14.64 -7.17 -19.61
CA LEU A 233 14.92 -5.85 -20.22
C LEU A 233 16.03 -5.96 -21.26
N ASN A 234 17.04 -6.86 -21.09
CA ASN A 234 18.16 -6.91 -22.05
C ASN A 234 17.70 -7.41 -23.43
N PRO A 235 16.78 -8.43 -23.47
CA PRO A 235 16.32 -8.85 -24.80
C PRO A 235 15.48 -7.75 -25.48
N ARG A 236 14.61 -7.11 -24.67
CA ARG A 236 13.84 -6.00 -25.26
C ARG A 236 14.76 -4.89 -25.79
N PHE A 237 15.78 -4.61 -25.02
CA PHE A 237 16.71 -3.57 -25.50
C PHE A 237 17.39 -4.03 -26.81
N MET A 238 17.83 -5.31 -26.86
CA MET A 238 18.53 -5.77 -28.08
C MET A 238 17.61 -5.68 -29.30
N ALA A 239 16.32 -6.09 -29.11
CA ALA A 239 15.37 -6.03 -30.24
C ALA A 239 15.21 -4.59 -30.74
N ARG A 240 15.11 -3.71 -29.83
CA ARG A 240 14.91 -2.30 -30.26
C ARG A 240 16.20 -1.72 -30.84
N ALA A 241 17.28 -2.10 -30.19
CA ALA A 241 18.57 -1.59 -30.70
C ALA A 241 18.81 -2.06 -32.14
N VAL A 242 18.48 -3.37 -32.35
CA VAL A 242 18.68 -3.90 -33.72
C VAL A 242 17.73 -3.16 -34.69
N TRP A 243 16.49 -3.01 -34.20
CA TRP A 243 15.53 -2.25 -35.01
C TRP A 243 16.08 -0.85 -35.33
N GLN A 244 16.60 -0.15 -34.35
CA GLN A 244 17.17 1.20 -34.57
C GLN A 244 18.35 1.16 -35.55
N LEU A 245 19.15 0.11 -35.56
CA LEU A 245 20.34 0.08 -36.45
C LEU A 245 19.93 -0.30 -37.87
N LEU A 246 18.86 -1.02 -37.99
CA LEU A 246 18.43 -1.49 -39.33
C LEU A 246 17.67 -0.38 -40.07
N GLY A 247 17.58 0.90 -39.44
CA GLY A 247 17.03 2.05 -40.19
C GLY A 247 15.75 1.67 -40.95
N ARG A 248 14.45 2.31 -40.65
CA ARG A 248 13.11 2.18 -41.28
C ARG A 248 13.18 1.38 -42.58
N LYS A 249 14.30 0.57 -42.87
CA LYS A 249 14.19 -0.31 -44.05
C LYS A 249 13.45 -1.61 -43.71
N ARG A 250 12.06 -1.58 -43.99
CA ARG A 250 11.04 -2.64 -43.98
C ARG A 250 11.67 -4.03 -43.89
N LEU A 251 11.85 -4.57 -42.68
CA LEU A 251 12.20 -6.00 -42.52
C LEU A 251 11.15 -6.88 -43.23
N PRO A 252 11.56 -7.87 -44.19
CA PRO A 252 10.63 -8.80 -44.83
C PRO A 252 9.87 -9.66 -43.80
N ALA A 253 8.62 -9.39 -43.52
CA ALA A 253 7.54 -10.10 -42.78
C ALA A 253 7.98 -11.51 -42.37
N VAL A 254 9.14 -12.02 -42.92
CA VAL A 254 9.53 -13.42 -42.66
C VAL A 254 10.64 -13.44 -41.60
N ALA A 255 11.35 -12.31 -41.33
CA ALA A 255 12.37 -12.19 -40.26
C ALA A 255 11.73 -11.74 -38.94
N ILE A 256 10.50 -11.13 -39.02
CA ILE A 256 9.65 -10.76 -37.85
C ILE A 256 8.88 -12.00 -37.38
N LEU A 257 8.62 -12.91 -38.22
CA LEU A 257 7.91 -14.17 -37.90
C LEU A 257 8.90 -15.23 -37.38
N LEU A 258 10.18 -15.15 -37.81
CA LEU A 258 11.18 -16.15 -37.37
C LEU A 258 11.87 -15.66 -36.08
N LEU A 259 11.87 -14.30 -35.79
CA LEU A 259 12.36 -13.71 -34.52
C LEU A 259 11.24 -13.71 -33.47
N SER A 260 9.93 -13.78 -33.98
CA SER A 260 8.74 -13.93 -33.11
C SER A 260 8.53 -15.42 -32.76
N LEU A 261 9.03 -16.31 -33.64
CA LEU A 261 8.93 -17.78 -33.41
C LEU A 261 10.14 -18.28 -32.62
N LEU A 262 11.31 -17.58 -32.60
CA LEU A 262 12.47 -17.85 -31.73
C LEU A 262 12.29 -17.15 -30.38
N LEU A 263 11.36 -16.07 -30.21
CA LEU A 263 10.88 -15.39 -28.99
C LEU A 263 9.72 -16.17 -28.37
N ALA A 264 9.05 -17.09 -29.19
CA ALA A 264 7.94 -17.90 -28.65
C ALA A 264 8.45 -19.28 -28.22
N SER A 265 9.86 -19.54 -28.47
CA SER A 265 10.34 -20.89 -28.08
C SER A 265 11.28 -20.77 -26.86
N PHE A 266 11.25 -19.54 -26.06
CA PHE A 266 11.83 -19.54 -24.70
C PHE A 266 10.92 -18.76 -23.76
N THR A 267 9.61 -19.02 -23.75
CA THR A 267 8.81 -18.79 -22.51
C THR A 267 7.67 -19.82 -22.46
N LEU A 268 8.07 -21.11 -22.53
CA LEU A 268 6.91 -21.78 -21.87
C LEU A 268 6.73 -21.24 -20.44
N PRO A 269 5.66 -20.37 -20.13
CA PRO A 269 5.45 -20.11 -18.70
C PRO A 269 5.90 -21.29 -17.82
N PRO A 270 7.03 -21.18 -16.97
CA PRO A 270 7.16 -22.36 -16.10
C PRO A 270 5.80 -23.04 -15.86
N GLN A 271 5.55 -24.14 -16.45
CA GLN A 271 4.36 -24.93 -16.03
C GLN A 271 4.03 -24.69 -14.55
N ALA A 272 3.00 -23.89 -14.32
CA ALA A 272 2.45 -23.72 -12.96
C ALA A 272 2.46 -25.06 -12.18
N SER A 273 3.25 -25.12 -11.13
CA SER A 273 3.27 -26.33 -10.29
C SER A 273 2.19 -26.28 -9.21
N THR A 274 1.80 -27.48 -8.83
CA THR A 274 0.80 -27.59 -7.76
C THR A 274 1.42 -28.28 -6.53
N TYR A 275 1.04 -27.68 -5.37
CA TYR A 275 1.62 -28.22 -4.11
C TYR A 275 0.50 -28.45 -3.10
N TRP A 276 0.95 -29.30 -1.97
CA TRP A 276 -0.11 -29.67 -1.02
C TRP A 276 0.44 -29.55 0.41
N VAL A 277 -0.45 -29.02 1.24
CA VAL A 277 -0.24 -29.05 2.70
C VAL A 277 -1.42 -29.80 3.33
N LYS A 278 -1.06 -30.94 4.02
CA LYS A 278 -2.12 -31.73 4.68
C LYS A 278 -1.65 -32.15 6.07
N GLN A 279 -2.09 -31.37 7.18
CA GLN A 279 -1.60 -31.55 8.56
C GLN A 279 -1.96 -32.95 9.08
N ASN A 280 -3.04 -33.56 8.51
CA ASN A 280 -3.49 -34.84 9.12
C ASN A 280 -3.17 -36.02 8.21
N HIS A 281 -2.51 -35.74 7.11
CA HIS A 281 -2.08 -36.87 6.26
C HIS A 281 -0.95 -37.67 6.92
N PRO A 282 -1.07 -39.05 6.91
CA PRO A 282 -0.10 -39.90 7.63
C PRO A 282 1.32 -39.74 7.09
N ALA A 283 1.37 -39.29 5.79
CA ALA A 283 2.73 -39.17 5.22
C ALA A 283 3.21 -37.72 5.24
N ALA A 284 2.45 -36.81 5.89
CA ALA A 284 2.81 -35.39 5.87
C ALA A 284 4.07 -35.12 6.70
N SER A 285 4.98 -34.39 6.10
CA SER A 285 6.23 -33.94 6.76
C SER A 285 6.71 -32.64 6.12
N ASP A 286 7.28 -31.74 7.02
CA ASP A 286 7.73 -30.45 6.44
C ASP A 286 9.01 -30.66 5.62
N ALA A 287 9.56 -31.88 5.62
CA ALA A 287 10.77 -32.15 4.79
C ALA A 287 10.35 -32.68 3.42
N ASN A 288 9.04 -32.86 3.25
CA ASN A 288 8.55 -33.42 1.98
C ASN A 288 8.62 -32.38 0.86
N PRO A 289 8.52 -32.87 -0.41
CA PRO A 289 8.61 -31.96 -1.56
C PRO A 289 7.28 -31.22 -1.81
N GLY A 290 6.19 -31.59 -1.02
CA GLY A 290 4.93 -30.81 -1.14
C GLY A 290 4.05 -31.34 -2.27
N THR A 291 4.33 -32.67 -2.73
CA THR A 291 3.40 -33.31 -3.70
C THR A 291 2.17 -33.86 -2.98
N GLU A 292 1.20 -34.19 -3.73
CA GLU A 292 -0.05 -34.70 -3.11
C GLU A 292 0.23 -35.94 -2.26
N ASP A 293 1.12 -36.94 -2.71
CA ASP A 293 1.39 -38.17 -1.94
C ASP A 293 2.34 -37.90 -0.77
N LEU A 294 3.19 -36.92 -0.98
CA LEU A 294 4.11 -36.55 0.13
C LEU A 294 3.96 -35.06 0.43
N PRO A 295 2.84 -34.72 1.09
CA PRO A 295 2.54 -33.30 1.29
C PRO A 295 3.33 -32.72 2.48
N TRP A 296 3.44 -31.38 2.43
CA TRP A 296 3.94 -30.72 3.66
C TRP A 296 2.91 -30.81 4.78
N LYS A 297 3.52 -30.75 6.08
CA LYS A 297 2.61 -30.81 7.25
C LYS A 297 2.13 -29.41 7.63
N THR A 298 2.99 -28.38 7.47
CA THR A 298 2.60 -27.01 7.89
C THR A 298 2.56 -26.11 6.65
N ILE A 299 1.74 -25.01 6.78
CA ILE A 299 1.66 -24.02 5.66
C ILE A 299 3.00 -23.29 5.53
N GLY A 300 3.64 -23.03 6.67
CA GLY A 300 4.91 -22.29 6.68
C GLY A 300 5.97 -22.99 5.82
N ALA A 301 5.96 -24.29 5.79
CA ALA A 301 6.96 -25.02 4.98
C ALA A 301 6.80 -24.70 3.49
N ALA A 302 5.55 -24.30 3.16
CA ALA A 302 5.29 -23.99 1.74
C ALA A 302 5.65 -22.54 1.41
N MET A 303 5.70 -21.63 2.41
CA MET A 303 5.74 -20.17 2.20
C MET A 303 7.18 -19.69 2.02
N GLY A 304 8.21 -20.56 1.96
CA GLY A 304 9.60 -20.19 1.61
C GLY A 304 9.72 -19.77 0.14
N ASN A 305 10.92 -19.91 -0.57
CA ASN A 305 11.13 -19.48 -1.98
C ASN A 305 10.59 -20.54 -2.95
N THR A 306 9.51 -21.26 -2.47
CA THR A 306 9.06 -22.38 -3.32
C THR A 306 8.00 -21.89 -4.32
N LEU A 307 6.98 -21.14 -3.81
CA LEU A 307 5.89 -20.76 -4.74
C LEU A 307 6.34 -19.61 -5.65
N GLY A 308 5.97 -19.79 -6.96
CA GLY A 308 6.28 -18.74 -7.97
C GLY A 308 5.04 -18.38 -8.78
N PRO A 309 5.24 -17.44 -9.73
CA PRO A 309 4.10 -17.00 -10.55
C PRO A 309 3.39 -18.18 -11.22
N GLY A 310 2.04 -18.28 -10.95
CA GLY A 310 1.20 -19.31 -11.63
C GLY A 310 1.07 -20.57 -10.76
N ASP A 311 1.87 -20.70 -9.73
CA ASP A 311 1.81 -21.93 -8.91
C ASP A 311 0.55 -21.93 -8.03
N GLN A 312 0.26 -23.19 -7.64
CA GLN A 312 -0.92 -23.34 -6.77
C GLN A 312 -0.56 -24.17 -5.53
N LEU A 313 -1.13 -23.68 -4.41
CA LEU A 313 -0.98 -24.44 -3.16
C LEU A 313 -2.37 -24.77 -2.60
N PHE A 314 -2.57 -26.13 -2.38
CA PHE A 314 -3.84 -26.55 -1.75
C PHE A 314 -3.59 -27.03 -0.32
N ILE A 315 -4.50 -26.49 0.55
CA ILE A 315 -4.33 -26.79 1.98
C ILE A 315 -5.52 -27.63 2.44
N GLY A 316 -5.16 -28.83 3.02
CA GLY A 316 -6.22 -29.75 3.49
C GLY A 316 -6.83 -29.32 4.82
N GLN A 317 -7.81 -30.00 5.27
CA GLN A 317 -8.58 -29.71 6.49
C GLN A 317 -7.64 -29.66 7.71
N GLY A 318 -7.94 -28.59 8.51
CA GLY A 318 -7.14 -28.55 9.74
C GLY A 318 -7.17 -27.15 10.36
N LEU A 319 -6.78 -27.19 11.69
CA LEU A 319 -6.51 -25.91 12.40
C LEU A 319 -5.00 -25.62 12.42
N TYR A 320 -4.67 -24.61 11.56
CA TYR A 320 -3.24 -24.23 11.44
C TYR A 320 -2.94 -22.99 12.29
N ARG A 321 -2.12 -23.21 13.34
CA ARG A 321 -1.75 -22.08 14.23
C ARG A 321 -0.44 -21.45 13.75
N GLU A 322 -0.54 -20.74 12.65
CA GLU A 322 0.64 -20.13 11.98
C GLU A 322 0.17 -18.92 11.16
N SER A 323 1.17 -18.28 10.50
CA SER A 323 0.88 -17.20 9.54
C SER A 323 1.23 -17.65 8.11
N ILE A 324 0.41 -17.13 7.22
CA ILE A 324 0.77 -17.37 5.80
C ILE A 324 1.54 -16.15 5.26
N ARG A 325 2.87 -16.51 4.77
CA ARG A 325 3.73 -15.37 4.36
C ARG A 325 4.45 -15.72 3.05
N PRO A 326 3.74 -15.54 1.99
CA PRO A 326 4.45 -15.80 0.73
C PRO A 326 5.57 -14.78 0.48
N LEU A 327 6.76 -15.34 0.06
CA LEU A 327 7.92 -14.44 -0.14
C LEU A 327 7.93 -13.90 -1.56
N ARG A 328 7.08 -14.55 -2.44
CA ARG A 328 7.00 -14.08 -3.84
C ARG A 328 5.53 -13.93 -4.25
N GLY A 329 5.30 -13.10 -5.28
CA GLY A 329 3.94 -12.95 -5.84
C GLY A 329 3.93 -13.28 -7.34
N GLY A 330 2.74 -13.31 -7.87
CA GLY A 330 2.61 -13.46 -9.34
C GLY A 330 3.08 -12.22 -10.10
N ASN A 331 2.94 -12.36 -11.38
CA ASN A 331 3.42 -11.23 -12.22
C ASN A 331 2.26 -10.35 -12.68
N ASP A 332 1.10 -11.05 -12.81
CA ASP A 332 -0.10 -10.33 -13.32
C ASP A 332 -1.35 -11.17 -13.01
N ALA A 333 -2.47 -10.65 -13.52
CA ALA A 333 -3.75 -11.30 -13.20
C ALA A 333 -3.77 -12.75 -13.69
N LEU A 334 -2.99 -13.14 -14.72
CA LEU A 334 -3.06 -14.50 -15.31
C LEU A 334 -2.04 -15.43 -14.64
N SER A 335 -1.22 -14.85 -13.89
CA SER A 335 -0.21 -15.75 -13.30
C SER A 335 -0.14 -15.51 -11.79
N ARG A 336 -1.33 -15.38 -11.17
CA ARG A 336 -1.34 -15.21 -9.70
C ARG A 336 -0.86 -16.50 -9.02
N ILE A 337 -0.18 -16.33 -7.91
CA ILE A 337 -0.02 -17.52 -7.05
C ILE A 337 -1.35 -17.79 -6.32
N LEU A 338 -1.75 -19.10 -6.47
CA LEU A 338 -2.99 -19.46 -5.75
C LEU A 338 -2.66 -20.19 -4.44
N ILE A 339 -3.25 -19.66 -3.36
CA ILE A 339 -3.21 -20.35 -2.06
C ILE A 339 -4.66 -20.62 -1.63
N ALA A 340 -4.92 -21.96 -1.59
CA ALA A 340 -6.36 -22.21 -1.42
C ALA A 340 -6.57 -23.44 -0.51
N GLY A 341 -7.63 -23.28 0.38
CA GLY A 341 -8.11 -24.50 1.04
C GLY A 341 -8.80 -25.44 0.03
N ILE A 342 -8.72 -26.72 0.29
CA ILE A 342 -9.36 -27.70 -0.61
C ILE A 342 -10.88 -27.58 -0.45
N GLU A 343 -11.51 -27.52 -1.58
CA GLU A 343 -12.97 -27.33 -1.58
C GLU A 343 -13.67 -28.39 -0.72
N GLY A 344 -14.59 -27.95 0.14
CA GLY A 344 -15.37 -28.87 1.00
C GLY A 344 -14.65 -29.15 2.32
N GLU A 345 -13.40 -28.75 2.39
CA GLU A 345 -12.69 -28.97 3.66
C GLU A 345 -12.56 -27.66 4.44
N GLN A 346 -12.63 -27.90 5.80
CA GLN A 346 -12.50 -26.69 6.64
C GLN A 346 -11.03 -26.44 7.00
N VAL A 347 -10.63 -25.23 6.49
CA VAL A 347 -9.23 -24.84 6.80
C VAL A 347 -9.28 -23.54 7.62
N ILE A 348 -8.70 -23.68 8.82
CA ILE A 348 -8.67 -22.49 9.70
C ILE A 348 -7.21 -22.15 10.03
N VAL A 349 -6.90 -20.84 9.75
CA VAL A 349 -5.59 -20.33 10.21
C VAL A 349 -5.80 -19.42 11.43
N SER A 350 -5.13 -19.87 12.56
CA SER A 350 -5.38 -19.10 13.79
C SER A 350 -4.08 -18.49 14.33
N GLY A 351 -4.25 -17.26 14.85
CA GLY A 351 -3.09 -16.63 15.50
C GLY A 351 -2.95 -17.06 16.97
N ALA A 352 -3.76 -17.96 17.47
CA ALA A 352 -3.72 -18.35 18.90
C ALA A 352 -3.02 -19.69 19.05
N ASN A 353 -2.28 -19.75 20.21
CA ASN A 353 -1.66 -21.04 20.57
C ASN A 353 -2.32 -21.59 21.84
N LEU A 354 -2.14 -22.94 21.92
CA LEU A 354 -2.64 -23.56 23.16
C LEU A 354 -1.75 -23.18 24.36
N TYR A 355 -2.36 -22.63 25.40
CA TYR A 355 -1.62 -22.13 26.59
C TYR A 355 -1.47 -23.26 27.63
N GLY A 356 -2.24 -24.52 27.52
CA GLY A 356 -2.21 -25.63 28.49
C GLY A 356 -3.31 -25.45 29.54
N VAL A 357 -3.02 -25.97 30.94
CA VAL A 357 -4.11 -25.95 31.94
C VAL A 357 -3.93 -24.73 32.86
N PRO A 358 -4.92 -23.87 32.87
CA PRO A 358 -4.82 -22.71 33.77
C PRO A 358 -4.92 -23.12 35.25
N GLU A 359 -4.33 -22.17 36.18
CA GLU A 359 -4.43 -22.43 37.63
C GLU A 359 -5.77 -21.92 38.20
N ARG A 360 -6.28 -22.84 39.03
CA ARG A 360 -7.56 -22.41 39.64
C ARG A 360 -7.29 -21.48 40.83
N ILE A 361 -8.06 -20.29 40.79
CA ILE A 361 -7.93 -19.34 41.93
C ILE A 361 -9.08 -19.57 42.91
N SER A 362 -10.32 -19.64 42.38
CA SER A 362 -11.57 -19.96 43.12
C SER A 362 -12.61 -20.52 42.14
N THR A 363 -13.82 -20.76 42.68
CA THR A 363 -14.83 -21.41 41.81
C THR A 363 -15.05 -20.59 40.52
N GLY A 364 -14.58 -21.26 39.35
CA GLY A 364 -14.90 -20.65 38.03
C GLY A 364 -13.89 -19.55 37.68
N SER A 365 -12.89 -19.28 38.58
CA SER A 365 -11.85 -18.25 38.34
C SER A 365 -10.48 -18.90 38.13
N TRP A 366 -9.92 -18.41 37.06
CA TRP A 366 -8.65 -19.07 36.66
C TRP A 366 -7.55 -18.03 36.47
N ARG A 367 -6.31 -18.65 36.50
CA ARG A 367 -5.17 -17.73 36.33
C ARG A 367 -4.14 -18.39 35.40
N ILE A 368 -3.63 -17.44 34.46
CA ILE A 368 -2.39 -17.79 33.72
C ILE A 368 -1.20 -17.04 34.33
N ALA A 369 -0.25 -17.86 34.90
CA ALA A 369 0.86 -17.21 35.61
C ALA A 369 2.08 -17.07 34.68
N ASN A 370 3.02 -16.16 35.05
CA ASN A 370 4.31 -15.94 34.36
C ASN A 370 4.11 -15.55 32.89
N TYR A 371 3.13 -14.73 32.74
CA TYR A 371 2.85 -14.27 31.37
C TYR A 371 3.49 -12.89 31.13
N ASN A 372 4.06 -12.80 29.91
CA ASN A 372 4.59 -11.47 29.51
C ASN A 372 3.56 -10.73 28.65
N PRO A 373 3.04 -9.65 29.29
CA PRO A 373 1.95 -8.97 28.57
C PRO A 373 2.42 -8.37 27.25
N LEU A 374 1.56 -8.50 26.25
CA LEU A 374 1.81 -7.76 25.00
C LEU A 374 1.68 -6.25 25.18
N ASP A 375 2.24 -5.51 24.11
CA ASP A 375 2.17 -4.03 24.19
C ASP A 375 0.72 -3.55 24.14
N TYR A 376 0.56 -2.25 24.70
CA TYR A 376 -0.74 -1.54 24.58
C TYR A 376 -0.89 -0.94 23.17
N TYR A 377 -2.31 -0.86 22.72
CA TYR A 377 -2.39 -0.04 21.49
C TYR A 377 -3.63 0.85 21.54
N GLY A 378 -3.37 2.22 21.00
CA GLY A 378 -4.40 3.16 20.49
C GLY A 378 -4.46 4.43 21.34
N ASP A 379 -4.86 5.66 20.81
CA ASP A 379 -5.14 7.01 21.35
C ASP A 379 -5.82 6.93 22.73
N ASP A 380 -6.14 5.63 23.31
CA ASP A 380 -6.64 5.56 24.71
C ASP A 380 -6.02 4.36 25.43
N GLU A 381 -5.24 4.53 26.46
CA GLU A 381 -4.65 3.72 27.55
C GLU A 381 -5.56 2.55 27.93
N LEU A 382 -6.37 1.68 27.07
CA LEU A 382 -7.31 1.09 28.06
C LEU A 382 -7.28 -0.44 27.95
N TYR A 383 -6.27 -1.26 26.84
CA TYR A 383 -6.30 -2.73 27.01
C TYR A 383 -5.07 -3.35 26.32
N TYR A 384 -4.46 -4.33 27.03
CA TYR A 384 -3.38 -5.12 26.40
C TYR A 384 -3.93 -5.93 25.22
N ARG A 385 -3.05 -6.24 24.23
CA ARG A 385 -3.49 -6.83 22.94
C ARG A 385 -3.82 -8.32 23.12
N GLU A 386 -3.69 -8.84 24.15
CA GLU A 386 -3.92 -10.29 24.31
C GLU A 386 -5.40 -10.61 24.10
N MET A 387 -5.54 -11.81 23.47
CA MET A 387 -6.90 -12.42 23.41
C MET A 387 -6.89 -13.76 24.13
N VAL A 388 -7.95 -13.80 25.04
CA VAL A 388 -8.07 -15.10 25.76
C VAL A 388 -9.31 -15.82 25.24
N ILE A 389 -8.97 -17.10 24.85
CA ILE A 389 -10.07 -17.95 24.34
C ILE A 389 -10.20 -19.16 25.26
N ALA A 390 -11.40 -19.21 25.79
CA ALA A 390 -11.64 -20.36 26.68
C ALA A 390 -12.78 -21.21 26.14
N ASP A 391 -12.35 -22.54 25.80
CA ASP A 391 -13.30 -23.51 25.25
C ASP A 391 -13.96 -22.95 23.97
N GLY A 392 -13.07 -22.26 23.29
CA GLY A 392 -13.53 -21.84 21.94
C GLY A 392 -14.26 -20.49 21.99
N LYS A 393 -14.38 -19.89 23.20
CA LYS A 393 -15.08 -18.59 23.26
C LYS A 393 -14.10 -17.46 23.59
N VAL A 394 -14.25 -16.39 22.78
CA VAL A 394 -13.36 -15.22 23.04
C VAL A 394 -13.91 -14.44 24.25
N LEU A 395 -12.96 -14.23 25.21
CA LEU A 395 -13.39 -13.52 26.44
C LEU A 395 -13.22 -12.01 26.26
N LYS A 396 -14.08 -11.29 26.99
CA LYS A 396 -14.05 -9.81 26.94
C LYS A 396 -13.03 -9.24 27.93
N PRO A 397 -12.16 -8.37 27.49
CA PRO A 397 -11.18 -7.79 28.41
C PRO A 397 -11.84 -6.75 29.34
N VAL A 398 -11.26 -6.68 30.61
CA VAL A 398 -11.76 -5.66 31.56
C VAL A 398 -10.55 -4.85 32.05
N PHE A 399 -10.93 -3.63 32.61
CA PHE A 399 -9.86 -2.66 32.95
C PHE A 399 -9.31 -2.96 34.35
N ASN A 400 -10.26 -3.25 35.18
CA ASN A 400 -9.82 -3.45 36.58
C ASN A 400 -9.96 -4.93 36.98
N ARG A 401 -9.01 -5.25 37.86
CA ARG A 401 -9.04 -6.64 38.37
C ARG A 401 -10.41 -6.96 38.98
N SER A 402 -10.99 -6.03 39.64
CA SER A 402 -12.25 -6.31 40.36
C SER A 402 -13.41 -6.52 39.37
N ASP A 403 -13.12 -6.23 38.11
CA ASP A 403 -14.22 -6.35 37.13
C ASP A 403 -14.19 -7.73 36.47
N VAL A 404 -13.28 -8.57 36.94
CA VAL A 404 -13.23 -9.90 36.31
C VAL A 404 -14.47 -10.69 36.78
N GLY A 405 -15.33 -11.00 35.76
CA GLY A 405 -16.51 -11.87 35.92
C GLY A 405 -16.59 -12.94 34.82
N PRO A 406 -17.70 -13.79 34.91
CA PRO A 406 -17.82 -14.85 33.87
C PRO A 406 -17.71 -14.27 32.45
N GLY A 407 -16.77 -14.83 31.61
CA GLY A 407 -16.62 -14.44 30.19
C GLY A 407 -15.64 -13.27 30.01
N THR A 408 -14.95 -12.88 31.07
CA THR A 408 -14.07 -11.70 30.92
C THR A 408 -12.65 -12.06 31.41
N PHE A 409 -11.70 -11.24 31.07
CA PHE A 409 -10.34 -11.48 31.57
C PHE A 409 -9.66 -10.14 31.83
N PHE A 410 -8.59 -10.23 32.72
CA PHE A 410 -7.81 -9.03 33.08
C PHE A 410 -6.32 -9.40 33.01
N VAL A 411 -5.60 -8.52 32.31
CA VAL A 411 -4.13 -8.69 32.26
C VAL A 411 -3.49 -7.84 33.37
N ASP A 412 -2.77 -8.54 34.25
CA ASP A 412 -2.03 -7.85 35.33
C ASP A 412 -0.53 -7.78 34.99
N PRO A 413 -0.12 -6.61 34.56
CA PRO A 413 1.27 -6.51 34.08
C PRO A 413 2.28 -6.51 35.25
N ILE A 414 1.79 -6.08 36.46
CA ILE A 414 2.71 -6.01 37.61
C ILE A 414 3.03 -7.43 38.10
N SER A 415 2.01 -8.17 38.14
CA SER A 415 2.25 -9.55 38.65
C SER A 415 2.48 -10.52 37.49
N ARG A 416 2.38 -9.94 36.26
CA ARG A 416 2.60 -10.74 35.03
C ARG A 416 1.68 -11.96 34.99
N GLU A 417 0.35 -11.67 35.16
CA GLU A 417 -0.64 -12.75 35.08
C GLU A 417 -1.86 -12.27 34.29
N ILE A 418 -2.59 -13.35 33.81
CA ILE A 418 -3.94 -13.08 33.25
C ILE A 418 -4.98 -13.78 34.13
N LEU A 419 -5.94 -12.92 34.54
CA LEU A 419 -7.04 -13.48 35.33
C LEU A 419 -8.31 -13.53 34.49
N PHE A 420 -8.99 -14.72 34.66
CA PHE A 420 -10.25 -14.77 33.87
C PHE A 420 -11.23 -15.71 34.55
N GLN A 421 -12.48 -15.50 34.13
CA GLN A 421 -13.52 -16.36 34.74
C GLN A 421 -14.38 -16.99 33.64
N THR A 422 -14.69 -18.36 33.84
CA THR A 422 -15.63 -19.04 32.92
C THR A 422 -16.94 -19.34 33.65
N SER A 423 -17.96 -19.75 32.83
CA SER A 423 -19.30 -19.95 33.43
C SER A 423 -19.36 -21.28 34.21
N THR A 424 -18.32 -22.15 33.95
CA THR A 424 -18.34 -23.45 34.67
C THR A 424 -17.11 -23.56 35.59
N ASN A 425 -17.17 -24.57 36.47
CA ASN A 425 -16.03 -24.80 37.41
C ASN A 425 -15.07 -25.85 36.86
N ILE A 426 -15.26 -26.18 35.58
CA ILE A 426 -14.35 -27.15 34.94
C ILE A 426 -13.21 -26.38 34.26
N PRO A 427 -11.93 -26.98 34.51
CA PRO A 427 -10.82 -26.28 33.84
C PRO A 427 -11.03 -26.21 32.32
N PRO A 428 -10.89 -24.92 31.83
CA PRO A 428 -11.14 -24.75 30.38
C PRO A 428 -9.88 -25.02 29.56
N ILE A 429 -10.15 -25.41 28.28
CA ILE A 429 -9.03 -25.32 27.30
C ILE A 429 -8.80 -23.85 26.92
N VAL A 430 -7.49 -23.50 27.06
CA VAL A 430 -7.25 -22.05 26.87
C VAL A 430 -6.28 -21.87 25.70
N GLU A 431 -6.74 -20.93 24.86
CA GLU A 431 -5.81 -20.44 23.82
C GLU A 431 -5.51 -18.95 24.01
N LEU A 432 -4.24 -18.72 23.64
CA LEU A 432 -3.84 -17.30 23.73
C LEU A 432 -3.35 -16.83 22.36
N ALA A 433 -3.99 -15.64 21.98
CA ALA A 433 -3.50 -15.10 20.69
C ALA A 433 -2.35 -14.13 20.90
N ASN A 434 -1.21 -14.37 20.12
CA ASN A 434 -0.11 -13.39 20.22
C ASN A 434 0.41 -13.02 18.84
N ARG A 435 -0.21 -13.59 17.75
CA ARG A 435 0.26 -13.24 16.39
C ARG A 435 -0.56 -12.07 15.85
N SER A 436 0.21 -11.20 15.23
CA SER A 436 -0.48 -9.95 14.81
C SER A 436 -0.96 -10.06 13.37
N ARG A 437 -0.29 -10.95 12.55
CA ARG A 437 -0.68 -11.05 11.13
C ARG A 437 -0.86 -12.52 10.75
N LEU A 438 -1.95 -12.66 10.10
CA LEU A 438 -2.18 -14.08 9.73
C LEU A 438 -1.96 -14.29 8.23
N PHE A 439 -2.01 -13.23 7.49
CA PHE A 439 -1.58 -13.27 6.09
C PHE A 439 -0.87 -11.96 5.74
N LYS A 440 0.39 -12.20 5.28
CA LYS A 440 1.21 -11.03 4.93
C LYS A 440 2.34 -11.47 3.99
N PRO A 441 2.19 -11.02 2.75
CA PRO A 441 3.31 -11.35 1.83
C PRO A 441 4.57 -10.55 2.17
N GLY A 442 5.69 -11.28 2.11
CA GLY A 442 7.00 -10.62 2.35
C GLY A 442 7.63 -11.14 3.64
N ALA A 443 8.98 -10.83 3.76
CA ALA A 443 9.78 -11.43 4.86
C ALA A 443 9.72 -10.54 6.10
N ARG A 444 9.32 -9.30 5.84
CA ARG A 444 9.35 -8.40 7.02
C ARG A 444 7.92 -8.16 7.54
N ASP A 445 7.91 -8.04 8.84
CA ASP A 445 6.60 -7.74 9.49
C ASP A 445 6.32 -6.23 9.44
N GLN A 446 5.96 -5.70 8.19
CA GLN A 446 5.70 -4.28 7.93
C GLN A 446 4.20 -4.08 7.66
N ASP A 447 3.83 -2.79 7.73
CA ASP A 447 2.40 -2.46 7.51
C ASP A 447 1.97 -2.85 6.08
N CYS A 448 0.61 -2.99 5.86
CA CYS A 448 0.09 -3.31 4.52
C CYS A 448 0.43 -2.22 3.51
N GLY A 449 0.67 -2.65 2.22
CA GLY A 449 0.74 -1.67 1.10
C GLY A 449 2.17 -1.17 0.90
N VAL A 450 3.18 -1.87 1.58
CA VAL A 450 4.59 -1.50 1.31
C VAL A 450 4.95 -1.91 -0.12
N GLU A 451 5.48 -0.98 -0.92
CA GLU A 451 5.68 -1.16 -2.38
C GLU A 451 6.45 -2.44 -2.68
N ASP A 452 7.23 -2.95 -1.74
CA ASP A 452 8.03 -4.14 -2.13
C ASP A 452 7.32 -5.42 -1.67
N SER A 453 6.09 -5.17 -1.13
CA SER A 453 5.38 -6.39 -0.70
C SER A 453 4.86 -7.16 -1.93
N PRO A 454 5.12 -8.47 -1.99
CA PRO A 454 4.66 -9.25 -3.14
C PRO A 454 3.15 -9.14 -3.35
N GLY A 455 2.74 -8.84 -4.68
CA GLY A 455 1.31 -8.72 -5.08
C GLY A 455 0.92 -9.83 -6.05
N TRP A 456 -0.32 -9.85 -6.48
CA TRP A 456 -0.88 -10.83 -7.44
C TRP A 456 -0.94 -12.22 -6.82
N ILE A 457 -1.56 -12.28 -5.65
CA ILE A 457 -1.78 -13.54 -4.92
C ILE A 457 -3.29 -13.72 -4.72
N GLU A 458 -3.64 -14.92 -5.04
CA GLU A 458 -5.05 -15.22 -4.73
C GLU A 458 -5.17 -16.20 -3.56
N VAL A 459 -6.05 -15.74 -2.62
CA VAL A 459 -6.34 -16.61 -1.47
C VAL A 459 -7.82 -17.01 -1.53
N ARG A 460 -8.01 -18.39 -1.26
CA ARG A 460 -9.39 -18.86 -1.43
C ARG A 460 -9.72 -19.90 -0.35
N ASN A 461 -10.97 -19.81 0.14
CA ASN A 461 -11.59 -20.87 0.97
C ASN A 461 -10.81 -21.10 2.27
N ILE A 462 -10.45 -19.98 2.89
CA ILE A 462 -9.73 -20.13 4.17
C ILE A 462 -10.39 -19.19 5.19
N THR A 463 -10.50 -19.74 6.43
CA THR A 463 -10.93 -18.87 7.55
C THR A 463 -9.74 -18.47 8.43
N PHE A 464 -9.64 -17.11 8.57
CA PHE A 464 -8.61 -16.60 9.50
C PHE A 464 -9.26 -16.11 10.81
N ARG A 465 -8.63 -16.50 12.04
CA ARG A 465 -9.21 -15.95 13.28
C ARG A 465 -8.13 -15.80 14.35
N HIS A 466 -8.39 -14.99 15.27
CA HIS A 466 -7.70 -14.83 16.57
C HIS A 466 -6.34 -14.14 16.37
N ALA A 467 -6.39 -13.08 15.53
CA ALA A 467 -5.14 -12.28 15.40
C ALA A 467 -5.09 -11.21 16.50
N ALA A 468 -3.86 -11.16 17.13
CA ALA A 468 -3.67 -10.11 18.17
C ALA A 468 -3.03 -8.85 17.56
N ASN A 469 -3.60 -8.38 16.34
CA ASN A 469 -3.02 -7.20 15.65
C ASN A 469 -3.46 -5.89 16.32
N PRO A 470 -2.54 -4.91 16.33
CA PRO A 470 -2.87 -3.60 16.90
C PRO A 470 -3.99 -2.90 16.13
N ALA A 471 -4.64 -1.92 16.83
CA ALA A 471 -5.62 -1.09 16.12
C ALA A 471 -5.01 -0.43 14.88
N GLN A 472 -5.76 -0.40 13.83
CA GLN A 472 -5.41 0.27 12.56
C GLN A 472 -4.52 -0.63 11.71
N TYR A 473 -4.21 -1.73 12.32
CA TYR A 473 -3.42 -2.67 11.51
C TYR A 473 -4.30 -3.89 11.17
N GLY A 474 -4.05 -4.40 9.89
CA GLY A 474 -4.89 -5.52 9.41
C GLY A 474 -4.28 -6.88 9.77
N ALA A 475 -5.22 -7.77 10.11
CA ALA A 475 -4.75 -9.17 10.30
C ALA A 475 -4.34 -9.79 8.96
N LEU A 476 -5.06 -9.28 7.91
CA LEU A 476 -4.66 -9.72 6.55
C LEU A 476 -4.25 -8.50 5.72
N CYS A 477 -3.09 -8.84 4.91
CA CYS A 477 -2.56 -7.82 3.99
C CYS A 477 -2.33 -8.46 2.61
N PRO A 478 -3.01 -7.88 1.61
CA PRO A 478 -3.03 -8.58 0.31
C PRO A 478 -1.76 -8.29 -0.51
N GLY A 479 -0.83 -7.44 0.00
CA GLY A 479 0.38 -7.09 -0.79
C GLY A 479 0.21 -5.74 -1.49
N SER A 480 1.08 -5.56 -2.51
CA SER A 480 1.15 -4.18 -3.04
C SER A 480 0.14 -3.97 -4.18
N GLN A 481 -0.24 -5.23 -4.85
CA GLN A 481 -1.17 -4.99 -5.98
C GLN A 481 -1.74 -6.33 -6.47
N GLY A 482 -2.97 -6.22 -6.95
CA GLY A 482 -3.57 -7.22 -7.86
C GLY A 482 -3.96 -8.51 -7.10
N SER A 483 -4.02 -8.47 -5.75
CA SER A 483 -4.38 -9.71 -5.02
C SER A 483 -5.90 -9.83 -4.88
N VAL A 484 -6.25 -11.19 -4.79
CA VAL A 484 -7.70 -11.46 -4.68
C VAL A 484 -7.93 -12.38 -3.47
N PHE A 485 -8.91 -11.92 -2.68
CA PHE A 485 -9.43 -12.83 -1.64
C PHE A 485 -10.84 -13.28 -2.03
N ARG A 486 -10.93 -14.63 -2.16
CA ARG A 486 -12.23 -15.20 -2.55
C ARG A 486 -12.67 -16.26 -1.54
N ASN A 487 -13.91 -15.98 -1.10
CA ASN A 487 -14.46 -16.90 -0.08
C ASN A 487 -13.51 -17.05 1.11
N VAL A 488 -13.07 -15.92 1.54
CA VAL A 488 -12.18 -15.85 2.71
C VAL A 488 -12.96 -15.19 3.86
N HIS A 489 -12.75 -15.87 5.09
CA HIS A 489 -13.47 -15.32 6.27
C HIS A 489 -12.49 -14.97 7.39
N VAL A 490 -12.67 -13.69 7.80
CA VAL A 490 -11.78 -13.21 8.88
C VAL A 490 -12.65 -12.85 10.09
N GLU A 491 -12.18 -13.44 11.30
CA GLU A 491 -13.04 -13.14 12.46
C GLU A 491 -12.20 -13.14 13.75
N TRP A 492 -12.75 -12.38 14.65
CA TRP A 492 -12.21 -12.31 16.03
C TRP A 492 -10.73 -11.89 16.01
N THR A 493 -10.49 -10.71 15.35
CA THR A 493 -9.16 -10.08 15.46
C THR A 493 -9.21 -8.92 16.46
N ASN A 494 -7.94 -8.57 16.94
CA ASN A 494 -7.93 -7.43 17.89
C ASN A 494 -8.19 -6.11 17.16
N GLY A 495 -7.63 -5.88 16.06
CA GLY A 495 -7.78 -4.62 15.29
C GLY A 495 -8.63 -4.85 14.03
N VAL A 496 -8.03 -4.41 12.86
CA VAL A 496 -8.76 -4.50 11.57
C VAL A 496 -8.62 -5.92 11.00
N GLY A 497 -9.80 -6.42 10.51
CA GLY A 497 -9.72 -7.76 9.89
C GLY A 497 -8.83 -7.75 8.64
N ILE A 498 -9.34 -7.00 7.63
CA ILE A 498 -8.54 -6.91 6.39
C ILE A 498 -8.19 -5.44 6.14
N ARG A 499 -6.87 -5.25 6.08
CA ARG A 499 -6.44 -3.90 5.67
C ARG A 499 -6.05 -3.92 4.18
N LEU A 500 -6.95 -3.21 3.37
CA LEU A 500 -6.81 -3.25 1.90
C LEU A 500 -6.05 -2.03 1.38
N VAL A 501 -4.72 -2.14 1.32
CA VAL A 501 -3.87 -1.02 0.88
C VAL A 501 -3.16 -1.44 -0.41
N GLY A 502 -2.98 -0.43 -1.37
CA GLY A 502 -2.34 -0.71 -2.67
C GLY A 502 -3.33 -0.47 -3.82
N ARG A 503 -3.22 -1.38 -4.83
CA ARG A 503 -4.09 -1.10 -6.00
C ARG A 503 -4.54 -2.42 -6.64
N GLN A 504 -5.70 -2.40 -7.15
CA GLN A 504 -6.23 -3.47 -8.01
C GLN A 504 -6.49 -4.74 -7.19
N HIS A 505 -6.75 -4.49 -5.94
CA HIS A 505 -7.16 -5.69 -5.16
C HIS A 505 -8.67 -5.91 -5.28
N SER A 506 -8.97 -7.26 -5.06
CA SER A 506 -10.42 -7.52 -5.01
C SER A 506 -10.73 -8.51 -3.87
N ILE A 507 -11.85 -8.16 -3.14
CA ILE A 507 -12.39 -9.11 -2.14
C ILE A 507 -13.78 -9.55 -2.62
N THR A 508 -13.88 -10.91 -2.75
CA THR A 508 -15.14 -11.36 -3.36
C THR A 508 -15.71 -12.54 -2.55
N ALA A 509 -17.02 -12.45 -2.32
CA ALA A 509 -17.73 -13.52 -1.58
C ALA A 509 -17.01 -13.84 -0.27
N SER A 510 -16.63 -12.75 0.38
CA SER A 510 -15.88 -12.96 1.63
C SER A 510 -16.50 -12.16 2.76
N SER A 511 -15.94 -12.57 4.05
CA SER A 511 -16.47 -11.80 5.19
C SER A 511 -15.34 -11.42 6.15
N SER A 512 -15.51 -10.25 6.73
CA SER A 512 -14.66 -9.82 7.85
C SER A 512 -15.54 -9.33 9.01
N ASN A 513 -15.75 -10.34 9.94
CA ASN A 513 -16.78 -10.08 10.97
C ASN A 513 -16.20 -10.24 12.37
N HIS A 514 -16.83 -9.53 13.34
CA HIS A 514 -16.53 -9.65 14.78
C HIS A 514 -15.07 -9.31 15.07
N ASN A 515 -14.65 -8.24 14.33
CA ASN A 515 -13.25 -7.83 14.61
C ASN A 515 -13.22 -6.62 15.55
N GLY A 516 -12.04 -6.52 16.27
CA GLY A 516 -11.92 -5.64 17.46
C GLY A 516 -12.11 -4.17 17.09
N GLN A 517 -11.75 -3.80 15.82
CA GLN A 517 -11.87 -2.36 15.46
C GLN A 517 -12.75 -2.22 14.21
N ALA A 518 -12.31 -2.75 13.06
CA ALA A 518 -13.11 -2.62 11.82
C ALA A 518 -13.00 -3.92 11.01
N GLY A 519 -14.08 -4.05 10.18
CA GLY A 519 -14.02 -5.22 9.27
C GLY A 519 -12.93 -5.06 8.21
N ILE A 520 -13.22 -4.10 7.30
CA ILE A 520 -12.23 -3.86 6.23
C ILE A 520 -11.99 -2.35 6.14
N ASN A 521 -10.61 -2.01 6.14
CA ASN A 521 -10.28 -0.59 5.95
C ASN A 521 -9.01 -0.44 5.11
N GLY A 522 -8.69 0.84 4.69
CA GLY A 522 -7.43 0.95 3.92
C GLY A 522 -7.46 2.16 3.00
N THR A 523 -6.39 2.18 2.15
CA THR A 523 -6.18 3.13 1.04
C THR A 523 -5.86 2.33 -0.23
N CYS A 524 -6.90 2.50 -1.16
CA CYS A 524 -6.67 1.61 -2.31
C CYS A 524 -7.24 2.24 -3.58
N SER A 525 -6.43 1.95 -4.68
CA SER A 525 -6.91 2.43 -6.00
C SER A 525 -7.27 1.24 -6.88
N ASP A 526 -8.49 1.43 -7.52
CA ASP A 526 -8.98 0.38 -8.45
C ASP A 526 -9.23 -0.93 -7.70
N CYS A 527 -9.80 -0.78 -6.52
CA CYS A 527 -10.09 -2.00 -5.74
C CYS A 527 -11.61 -2.20 -5.65
N SER A 528 -11.87 -3.54 -5.27
CA SER A 528 -13.33 -3.77 -5.21
C SER A 528 -13.67 -4.70 -4.04
N LEU A 529 -14.89 -4.39 -3.52
CA LEU A 529 -15.56 -5.33 -2.62
C LEU A 529 -16.84 -5.85 -3.27
N LEU A 530 -16.76 -7.20 -3.50
CA LEU A 530 -17.92 -7.77 -4.20
C LEU A 530 -18.50 -8.91 -3.38
N GLN A 531 -19.85 -8.73 -3.11
CA GLN A 531 -20.53 -9.76 -2.27
C GLN A 531 -19.74 -10.02 -0.98
N THR A 532 -19.56 -8.89 -0.28
CA THR A 532 -18.76 -8.96 0.97
C THR A 532 -19.66 -8.60 2.16
N GLU A 533 -19.20 -9.24 3.35
CA GLU A 533 -19.91 -8.89 4.59
C GLU A 533 -18.94 -8.36 5.65
N THR A 534 -19.36 -7.23 6.29
CA THR A 534 -18.60 -6.69 7.45
C THR A 534 -19.57 -6.45 8.61
N SER A 535 -19.74 -7.50 9.46
CA SER A 535 -20.79 -7.39 10.50
C SER A 535 -20.22 -7.60 11.90
N TYR A 536 -20.86 -6.77 12.83
CA TYR A 536 -20.62 -6.93 14.28
C TYR A 536 -19.15 -6.68 14.62
N ASN A 537 -18.59 -5.63 13.93
CA ASN A 537 -17.19 -5.27 14.23
C ASN A 537 -17.13 -4.17 15.29
N ASN A 538 -15.97 -4.07 15.85
CA ASN A 538 -15.61 -3.14 16.93
C ASN A 538 -15.99 -3.69 18.30
N TRP A 539 -15.77 -4.97 18.54
CA TRP A 539 -16.11 -5.58 19.85
C TRP A 539 -15.17 -5.10 20.95
N ARG A 540 -14.04 -4.39 20.48
CA ARG A 540 -13.08 -3.93 21.50
C ARG A 540 -13.39 -2.50 21.92
N GLY A 541 -14.41 -1.92 21.26
CA GLY A 541 -14.95 -0.65 21.78
C GLY A 541 -14.11 0.55 21.31
N HIS A 542 -13.50 0.46 20.12
CA HIS A 542 -12.76 1.65 19.63
C HIS A 542 -13.73 2.77 19.24
N ASP A 543 -13.15 4.00 19.30
CA ASP A 543 -14.01 5.17 19.04
C ASP A 543 -14.66 5.07 17.64
N PRO A 544 -15.92 5.05 17.58
CA PRO A 544 -16.63 4.89 16.30
C PRO A 544 -16.63 6.17 15.47
N PHE A 545 -16.04 7.31 15.95
CA PHE A 545 -16.03 8.56 15.16
C PHE A 545 -14.62 8.82 14.61
N TRP A 546 -13.82 7.93 14.92
CA TRP A 546 -12.44 8.13 14.41
C TRP A 546 -12.10 7.01 13.42
N GLU A 547 -12.34 5.59 13.70
CA GLU A 547 -11.75 4.65 12.72
C GLU A 547 -12.41 3.27 12.85
N ALA A 548 -13.64 3.21 13.68
CA ALA A 548 -14.13 1.83 13.97
C ALA A 548 -15.48 1.63 13.25
N GLY A 549 -15.81 0.33 12.91
CA GLY A 549 -17.09 0.00 12.27
C GLY A 549 -16.90 -1.07 11.19
N GLY A 550 -17.86 -0.99 10.25
CA GLY A 550 -17.81 -1.95 9.12
C GLY A 550 -16.56 -1.76 8.25
N GLY A 551 -16.12 -0.53 8.09
CA GLY A 551 -14.90 -0.25 7.29
C GLY A 551 -14.72 1.27 7.11
N LYS A 552 -13.43 1.60 6.88
CA LYS A 552 -13.12 3.03 6.63
C LYS A 552 -11.99 3.13 5.60
N TRP A 553 -12.20 4.12 4.66
CA TRP A 553 -11.18 4.32 3.62
C TRP A 553 -10.77 5.79 3.58
N ILE A 554 -9.45 5.88 3.32
CA ILE A 554 -8.95 7.27 3.18
C ILE A 554 -8.10 7.32 1.90
N GLY A 555 -8.36 8.35 1.05
CA GLY A 555 -7.49 8.62 -0.12
C GLY A 555 -7.65 7.52 -1.18
N SER A 556 -8.78 6.93 -1.27
CA SER A 556 -8.94 5.84 -2.27
C SER A 556 -9.54 6.41 -3.56
N ASN A 557 -9.20 5.67 -4.62
CA ASN A 557 -9.67 6.12 -5.95
C ASN A 557 -10.21 4.92 -6.73
N ASN A 558 -11.38 5.21 -7.28
CA ASN A 558 -12.04 4.17 -8.12
C ASN A 558 -12.30 2.90 -7.31
N MET A 559 -12.95 3.11 -6.16
CA MET A 559 -13.35 1.96 -5.31
C MET A 559 -14.79 1.54 -5.67
N VAL A 560 -14.88 0.18 -5.90
CA VAL A 560 -16.22 -0.34 -6.24
C VAL A 560 -16.69 -1.27 -5.12
N VAL A 561 -17.86 -0.85 -4.59
CA VAL A 561 -18.50 -1.71 -3.56
C VAL A 561 -19.87 -2.13 -4.08
N ARG A 562 -20.01 -3.46 -4.12
CA ARG A 562 -21.29 -3.95 -4.67
C ARG A 562 -21.75 -5.18 -3.88
N ASN A 563 -23.03 -5.16 -3.52
CA ASN A 563 -23.62 -6.26 -2.75
C ASN A 563 -22.94 -6.45 -1.40
N LEU A 564 -22.75 -5.36 -0.77
CA LEU A 564 -22.18 -5.41 0.60
C LEU A 564 -23.29 -5.56 1.63
N ILE A 565 -22.98 -6.46 2.63
CA ILE A 565 -23.81 -6.48 3.86
C ILE A 565 -22.98 -5.97 5.05
N ALA A 566 -23.45 -4.84 5.54
CA ALA A 566 -22.83 -4.30 6.77
C ALA A 566 -23.89 -4.17 7.88
N LYS A 567 -23.63 -5.07 8.94
CA LYS A 567 -24.74 -5.13 9.94
C LYS A 567 -24.17 -5.11 11.36
N GLY A 568 -24.90 -4.32 12.18
CA GLY A 568 -24.68 -4.43 13.65
C GLY A 568 -23.26 -3.98 14.04
N ASN A 569 -22.69 -3.11 13.22
CA ASN A 569 -21.35 -2.63 13.63
C ASN A 569 -21.48 -1.52 14.68
N ASP A 570 -20.53 -1.65 15.76
CA ASP A 570 -20.46 -0.50 16.69
C ASP A 570 -19.68 0.68 16.06
N GLY A 571 -20.12 1.25 15.05
CA GLY A 571 -19.61 2.33 14.18
C GLY A 571 -20.41 2.38 12.87
N PRO A 572 -19.87 3.16 11.84
CA PRO A 572 -20.56 3.19 10.55
C PRO A 572 -20.47 1.86 9.81
N GLY A 573 -21.57 1.69 8.97
CA GLY A 573 -21.45 0.51 8.10
C GLY A 573 -20.26 0.60 7.14
N ILE A 574 -20.20 1.71 6.46
CA ILE A 574 -19.05 1.99 5.58
C ILE A 574 -18.79 3.50 5.62
N TRP A 575 -17.40 3.71 5.62
CA TRP A 575 -17.02 5.12 5.87
C TRP A 575 -15.90 5.52 4.90
N PHE A 576 -16.18 6.53 4.08
CA PHE A 576 -15.14 7.14 3.23
C PHE A 576 -14.76 8.54 3.77
N ASP A 577 -13.50 8.52 4.31
CA ASP A 577 -13.03 9.72 5.05
C ASP A 577 -11.74 10.26 4.43
N GLY A 578 -11.92 11.56 3.80
CA GLY A 578 -10.65 12.23 3.45
C GLY A 578 -10.23 11.85 2.03
N ASP A 579 -10.47 12.65 1.03
CA ASP A 579 -9.96 12.69 -0.35
C ASP A 579 -10.22 11.36 -1.07
N ASN A 580 -11.33 10.77 -0.87
CA ASN A 580 -11.72 9.64 -1.74
C ASN A 580 -12.40 10.13 -3.02
N ARG A 581 -12.07 9.33 -4.19
CA ARG A 581 -12.58 9.82 -5.48
C ARG A 581 -13.15 8.63 -6.28
N ASP A 582 -14.24 8.95 -6.99
CA ASP A 582 -14.83 7.95 -7.90
C ASP A 582 -15.21 6.68 -7.15
N ILE A 583 -16.09 6.93 -6.16
CA ILE A 583 -16.54 5.78 -5.35
C ILE A 583 -17.94 5.37 -5.80
N SER A 584 -18.11 3.94 -5.78
CA SER A 584 -19.48 3.48 -6.06
C SER A 584 -19.87 2.41 -5.03
N VAL A 585 -21.04 2.72 -4.44
CA VAL A 585 -21.65 1.72 -3.54
C VAL A 585 -23.04 1.36 -4.10
N THR A 586 -23.17 0.03 -4.44
CA THR A 586 -24.45 -0.29 -5.11
C THR A 586 -24.96 -1.64 -4.59
N HIS A 587 -26.27 -1.78 -4.58
CA HIS A 587 -26.97 -3.04 -4.23
C HIS A 587 -26.50 -3.58 -2.88
N SER A 588 -26.41 -2.65 -1.94
CA SER A 588 -25.87 -3.08 -0.63
C SER A 588 -26.92 -2.85 0.47
N LEU A 589 -26.67 -3.75 1.61
CA LEU A 589 -27.54 -3.61 2.79
C LEU A 589 -26.73 -3.18 4.01
N LEU A 590 -27.20 -2.05 4.57
CA LEU A 590 -26.57 -1.58 5.81
C LEU A 590 -27.64 -1.48 6.90
N ASP A 591 -27.43 -2.37 7.94
CA ASP A 591 -28.54 -2.53 8.89
C ASP A 591 -28.00 -2.52 10.33
N SER A 592 -28.70 -1.69 11.12
CA SER A 592 -28.54 -1.69 12.59
C SER A 592 -27.11 -1.31 12.98
N ASN A 593 -26.48 -0.46 12.18
CA ASN A 593 -25.16 0.04 12.63
C ASN A 593 -25.32 1.18 13.63
N LEU A 594 -24.30 1.23 14.63
CA LEU A 594 -24.42 2.22 15.71
C LEU A 594 -24.52 3.65 15.15
N VAL A 595 -23.66 3.95 14.11
CA VAL A 595 -23.70 5.28 13.48
C VAL A 595 -24.18 5.12 12.03
N ALA A 596 -23.81 6.15 11.14
CA ALA A 596 -24.39 6.13 9.79
C ALA A 596 -24.15 4.79 9.09
N GLY A 597 -25.27 4.41 8.29
CA GLY A 597 -25.02 3.26 7.40
C GLY A 597 -23.91 3.55 6.39
N VAL A 598 -24.13 4.64 5.57
CA VAL A 598 -23.07 5.14 4.67
C VAL A 598 -22.61 6.52 5.15
N PHE A 599 -21.26 6.58 5.26
CA PHE A 599 -20.73 7.86 5.80
C PHE A 599 -19.69 8.40 4.81
N LEU A 600 -20.03 9.49 4.18
CA LEU A 600 -19.10 10.19 3.28
C LEU A 600 -18.61 11.50 3.92
N GLU A 601 -17.25 11.50 4.12
CA GLU A 601 -16.73 12.64 4.90
C GLU A 601 -15.47 13.19 4.21
N LEU A 602 -15.56 14.47 3.82
CA LEU A 602 -14.39 15.20 3.28
C LEU A 602 -13.87 14.53 2.02
N ASN A 603 -14.83 14.07 1.21
CA ASN A 603 -14.38 13.38 -0.01
C ASN A 603 -14.33 14.34 -1.19
N SER A 604 -13.48 13.89 -2.21
CA SER A 604 -13.45 14.60 -3.50
C SER A 604 -14.29 13.87 -4.54
N THR A 605 -15.29 14.53 -5.25
CA THR A 605 -16.26 14.09 -6.28
C THR A 605 -15.52 13.55 -7.51
N PRO A 606 -16.37 12.48 -8.12
CA PRO A 606 -17.78 12.09 -7.91
C PRO A 606 -17.90 10.77 -7.13
N ALA A 607 -19.11 10.62 -6.24
CA ALA A 607 -19.47 9.34 -5.59
C ALA A 607 -20.90 8.96 -5.97
N LEU A 608 -21.06 7.54 -6.19
CA LEU A 608 -22.40 7.04 -6.56
C LEU A 608 -22.87 6.07 -5.46
N ILE A 609 -24.10 6.41 -4.94
CA ILE A 609 -24.81 5.48 -4.05
C ILE A 609 -26.12 5.08 -4.73
N ASP A 610 -26.21 3.78 -5.01
CA ASP A 610 -27.35 3.37 -5.85
C ASP A 610 -27.86 1.99 -5.39
N HIS A 611 -29.27 1.90 -5.30
CA HIS A 611 -29.94 0.64 -4.90
C HIS A 611 -29.37 0.11 -3.58
N VAL A 612 -29.29 1.02 -2.67
CA VAL A 612 -28.80 0.63 -1.33
C VAL A 612 -29.97 0.70 -0.35
N THR A 613 -29.96 -0.32 0.54
CA THR A 613 -30.92 -0.27 1.66
C THR A 613 -30.19 0.06 2.98
N VAL A 614 -30.63 1.17 3.55
CA VAL A 614 -30.07 1.53 4.87
C VAL A 614 -31.23 1.63 5.87
N GLN A 615 -30.95 0.89 7.10
CA GLN A 615 -32.06 0.93 8.05
C GLN A 615 -31.54 0.70 9.47
N ASN A 616 -32.28 1.23 10.45
CA ASN A 616 -32.18 0.92 11.89
C ASN A 616 -30.83 1.36 12.46
N THR A 617 -30.34 2.52 11.99
CA THR A 617 -29.16 2.99 12.75
C THR A 617 -29.52 3.29 14.21
N ARG A 618 -28.46 3.25 15.14
CA ARG A 618 -28.88 3.11 16.56
C ARG A 618 -28.41 4.33 17.36
N ARG A 619 -27.97 5.39 16.63
CA ARG A 619 -27.55 6.57 17.42
C ARG A 619 -28.40 7.79 17.03
N ASP A 620 -28.65 8.55 18.15
CA ASP A 620 -29.47 9.76 17.89
C ASP A 620 -28.61 10.90 17.31
N GLY A 621 -29.23 11.84 16.58
CA GLY A 621 -28.51 13.03 16.10
C GLY A 621 -27.93 12.78 14.69
N TRP A 622 -26.96 13.64 14.38
CA TRP A 622 -26.51 13.62 12.95
C TRP A 622 -25.69 12.36 12.66
N SER A 623 -25.02 11.88 13.62
CA SER A 623 -24.15 10.71 13.35
C SER A 623 -24.99 9.44 13.15
N GLY A 624 -26.29 9.50 13.51
CA GLY A 624 -27.14 8.30 13.37
C GLY A 624 -27.93 8.34 12.05
N ALA A 625 -27.53 9.11 11.07
CA ALA A 625 -28.26 9.16 9.79
C ALA A 625 -28.09 7.83 9.03
N GLY A 626 -29.21 7.57 8.22
CA GLY A 626 -28.99 6.44 7.30
C GLY A 626 -27.76 6.67 6.39
N ILE A 627 -27.84 7.76 5.60
CA ILE A 627 -26.69 8.19 4.79
C ILE A 627 -26.26 9.60 5.25
N LEU A 628 -24.98 9.60 5.60
CA LEU A 628 -24.47 10.89 6.08
C LEU A 628 -23.43 11.44 5.08
N VAL A 629 -23.74 12.67 4.63
CA VAL A 629 -22.81 13.37 3.72
C VAL A 629 -22.27 14.63 4.42
N GLN A 630 -21.01 14.50 4.65
CA GLN A 630 -20.41 15.61 5.44
C GLN A 630 -19.23 16.21 4.68
N ALA A 631 -19.38 17.55 4.37
CA ALA A 631 -18.33 18.31 3.65
C ALA A 631 -17.87 17.56 2.40
N THR A 632 -18.89 17.09 1.73
CA THR A 632 -18.62 16.36 0.47
C THR A 632 -19.50 16.94 -0.64
N HIS A 633 -19.02 16.94 -1.95
CA HIS A 633 -19.85 17.46 -3.06
C HIS A 633 -19.82 16.47 -4.23
N GLY A 634 -20.84 16.61 -5.19
CA GLY A 634 -20.83 15.82 -6.44
C GLY A 634 -21.25 14.37 -6.19
N ILE A 635 -22.22 14.23 -5.22
CA ILE A 635 -22.65 12.85 -4.89
C ILE A 635 -23.97 12.58 -5.60
N THR A 636 -24.04 11.33 -6.11
CA THR A 636 -25.32 10.88 -6.68
C THR A 636 -25.88 9.72 -5.84
N ILE A 637 -27.13 9.99 -5.32
CA ILE A 637 -27.82 8.91 -4.59
C ILE A 637 -29.11 8.57 -5.34
N THR A 638 -29.27 7.24 -5.69
CA THR A 638 -30.45 6.95 -6.51
C THR A 638 -30.97 5.55 -6.16
N ASN A 639 -32.26 5.38 -6.30
CA ASN A 639 -32.93 4.06 -6.23
C ASN A 639 -32.60 3.32 -4.94
N SER A 640 -32.54 4.10 -3.82
CA SER A 640 -32.18 3.45 -2.54
C SER A 640 -33.37 3.51 -1.58
N LYS A 641 -33.38 2.41 -0.70
CA LYS A 641 -34.41 2.36 0.37
C LYS A 641 -33.80 2.74 1.73
N ILE A 642 -34.45 3.78 2.39
CA ILE A 642 -33.89 4.27 3.67
C ILE A 642 -35.03 4.32 4.69
N MET A 643 -34.71 3.63 5.88
CA MET A 643 -35.87 3.63 6.81
C MET A 643 -35.40 3.34 8.23
N ASP A 644 -36.14 3.83 9.17
CA ASP A 644 -36.12 3.49 10.62
C ASP A 644 -34.76 3.78 11.24
N ASN A 645 -34.21 4.96 10.76
CA ASN A 645 -32.95 5.35 11.43
C ASN A 645 -33.20 6.32 12.58
N ASP A 646 -32.41 6.05 13.69
CA ASP A 646 -32.60 6.94 14.87
C ASP A 646 -32.27 8.40 14.53
N GLY A 647 -31.34 8.68 13.50
CA GLY A 647 -31.15 10.03 12.93
C GLY A 647 -32.00 10.22 11.67
N ALA A 648 -31.58 11.26 10.86
CA ALA A 648 -32.30 11.47 9.59
C ALA A 648 -31.98 10.36 8.58
N GLY A 649 -32.99 10.15 7.68
CA GLY A 649 -32.65 9.21 6.59
C GLY A 649 -31.36 9.61 5.86
N ILE A 650 -31.36 10.83 5.32
CA ILE A 650 -30.13 11.40 4.70
C ILE A 650 -29.84 12.75 5.37
N TRP A 651 -28.50 12.86 5.66
CA TRP A 651 -28.16 14.11 6.35
C TRP A 651 -26.93 14.73 5.67
N PHE A 652 -27.13 16.03 5.23
CA PHE A 652 -26.00 16.82 4.68
C PHE A 652 -25.50 17.84 5.71
N ARG A 653 -24.15 17.72 5.76
CA ARG A 653 -23.62 18.63 6.80
C ARG A 653 -22.35 19.30 6.28
N ALA A 654 -22.38 20.66 6.58
CA ALA A 654 -21.15 21.38 6.21
C ALA A 654 -20.09 21.23 7.32
N ASP A 655 -18.85 21.19 6.89
CA ASP A 655 -17.69 21.08 7.81
C ASP A 655 -16.51 21.84 7.20
N GLU A 656 -15.91 22.79 8.02
CA GLU A 656 -14.89 23.75 7.49
C GLU A 656 -13.55 23.04 7.28
N ARG A 657 -13.48 21.72 7.58
CA ARG A 657 -12.22 20.98 7.41
C ARG A 657 -12.14 20.39 6.00
N GLY A 658 -12.94 20.44 5.10
CA GLY A 658 -12.91 19.81 3.76
C GLY A 658 -11.87 20.45 2.85
N PRO A 659 -11.10 19.70 1.72
CA PRO A 659 -10.08 20.22 0.79
C PRO A 659 -10.60 21.44 0.02
N GLY A 660 -9.75 22.71 0.10
CA GLY A 660 -10.07 23.97 -0.60
C GLY A 660 -10.92 24.90 0.27
N GLY A 661 -11.13 24.69 1.71
CA GLY A 661 -11.93 25.62 2.54
C GLY A 661 -13.42 25.61 2.16
N TYR A 662 -13.93 24.56 1.39
CA TYR A 662 -15.31 24.63 0.86
C TYR A 662 -16.23 23.70 1.65
N ASN A 663 -17.17 24.18 2.40
CA ASN A 663 -18.58 24.01 2.84
C ASN A 663 -19.50 23.61 1.67
N SER A 664 -18.97 22.63 0.62
CA SER A 664 -19.92 22.71 -0.53
C SER A 664 -20.75 21.42 -0.59
N ILE A 665 -21.97 21.36 -0.11
CA ILE A 665 -23.02 20.36 -0.38
C ILE A 665 -23.69 20.69 -1.72
N ALA A 666 -22.94 20.68 -2.82
CA ALA A 666 -23.43 21.18 -4.13
C ALA A 666 -23.35 20.05 -5.16
N PHE A 667 -24.33 20.05 -6.09
CA PHE A 667 -24.36 19.18 -7.30
C PHE A 667 -24.67 17.74 -6.89
N ASN A 668 -25.44 17.70 -5.80
CA ASN A 668 -25.91 16.35 -5.44
C ASN A 668 -27.27 16.07 -6.08
N SER A 669 -27.40 14.75 -6.65
CA SER A 669 -28.69 14.40 -7.28
C SER A 669 -29.32 13.21 -6.54
N PHE A 670 -30.70 13.41 -6.37
CA PHE A 670 -31.46 12.36 -5.66
C PHE A 670 -32.71 12.00 -6.49
N SER A 671 -32.76 10.68 -6.75
CA SER A 671 -33.96 10.36 -7.56
C SER A 671 -34.31 8.88 -7.38
N GLY A 672 -35.73 8.47 -7.26
CA GLY A 672 -36.15 7.06 -7.34
C GLY A 672 -35.98 6.33 -6.01
N ASN A 673 -35.82 7.13 -4.83
CA ASN A 673 -35.64 6.46 -3.52
C ASN A 673 -37.00 6.27 -2.84
N VAL A 674 -37.28 4.88 -2.44
CA VAL A 674 -38.55 4.51 -1.78
C VAL A 674 -38.35 4.58 -0.25
N ARG A 675 -39.30 5.45 0.29
CA ARG A 675 -39.15 5.50 1.76
C ARG A 675 -40.44 5.01 2.43
N ILE A 676 -40.18 4.24 3.52
CA ILE A 676 -41.32 3.67 4.25
C ILE A 676 -41.46 4.40 5.60
N PRO A 677 -42.55 5.27 5.79
CA PRO A 677 -42.75 6.01 7.05
C PRO A 677 -42.41 5.14 8.28
N GLY A 678 -41.39 5.65 9.11
CA GLY A 678 -40.95 4.95 10.35
C GLY A 678 -40.27 5.94 11.30
N GLN A 679 -39.35 5.66 12.34
CA GLN A 679 -38.69 6.37 13.46
C GLN A 679 -37.70 7.42 12.96
N ASP A 680 -37.65 7.70 11.61
CA ASP A 680 -36.62 8.70 11.23
C ASP A 680 -37.04 10.10 11.69
N ARG A 681 -36.01 10.90 12.13
CA ARG A 681 -36.31 12.27 12.61
C ARG A 681 -36.73 13.19 11.45
N ALA A 682 -36.12 13.01 10.33
CA ALA A 682 -36.46 13.70 9.06
C ALA A 682 -36.00 12.83 7.88
N ASP A 683 -36.73 13.08 6.83
CA ASP A 683 -36.32 12.32 5.62
C ASP A 683 -34.98 12.83 5.08
N ILE A 684 -34.87 14.09 4.95
CA ILE A 684 -33.60 14.75 4.55
C ILE A 684 -33.37 15.93 5.48
N GLN A 685 -32.10 15.91 5.98
CA GLN A 685 -31.72 17.08 6.82
C GLN A 685 -30.46 17.73 6.24
N ILE A 686 -30.61 19.05 6.16
CA ILE A 686 -29.47 19.78 5.60
C ILE A 686 -29.01 20.83 6.61
N GLU A 687 -27.66 20.75 6.88
CA GLU A 687 -27.04 21.77 7.75
C GLU A 687 -25.94 22.50 6.97
N ALA A 688 -26.26 23.80 6.51
CA ALA A 688 -25.30 24.53 5.64
C ALA A 688 -25.07 25.94 6.22
N PRO A 689 -23.74 26.41 6.07
CA PRO A 689 -23.41 27.72 6.64
C PRO A 689 -24.02 28.88 5.83
N ASP A 690 -24.44 28.72 4.42
CA ASP A 690 -25.09 29.81 3.66
C ASP A 690 -25.95 29.19 2.55
N LEU A 691 -26.97 29.86 1.98
CA LEU A 691 -28.07 29.46 1.08
C LEU A 691 -27.54 29.17 -0.32
N ILE A 692 -26.32 29.67 -0.79
CA ILE A 692 -25.76 29.56 -2.16
C ILE A 692 -25.26 28.13 -2.39
N ASN A 693 -24.89 27.36 -1.37
CA ASN A 693 -24.38 25.98 -1.48
C ASN A 693 -25.53 24.97 -1.52
N LEU A 694 -26.76 25.39 -1.32
CA LEU A 694 -27.94 24.50 -1.27
C LEU A 694 -28.66 24.53 -2.63
N CYS A 695 -28.44 25.58 -3.53
CA CYS A 695 -29.25 25.80 -4.73
C CYS A 695 -28.69 25.03 -5.91
N SER A 696 -27.53 24.30 -5.81
CA SER A 696 -26.91 23.54 -6.93
C SER A 696 -27.19 22.05 -6.79
N ASN A 697 -28.08 21.60 -5.74
CA ASN A 697 -28.46 20.19 -5.56
C ASN A 697 -29.81 19.93 -6.24
N ARG A 698 -29.88 18.74 -6.96
CA ARG A 698 -31.13 18.34 -7.62
C ARG A 698 -31.83 17.23 -6.83
N ILE A 699 -33.12 17.57 -6.30
CA ILE A 699 -33.89 16.51 -5.58
C ILE A 699 -35.12 16.17 -6.43
N VAL A 700 -35.10 15.06 -7.10
CA VAL A 700 -36.26 14.64 -7.92
C VAL A 700 -36.93 13.42 -7.26
N ASP A 701 -37.49 13.55 -6.03
CA ASP A 701 -38.16 12.42 -5.33
C ASP A 701 -39.58 12.83 -4.96
N ASN A 702 -40.63 11.99 -5.17
CA ASN A 702 -42.03 12.28 -4.77
C ASN A 702 -42.17 12.38 -3.25
N LEU A 703 -41.51 13.50 -2.52
CA LEU A 703 -41.56 13.54 -1.05
C LEU A 703 -42.59 14.59 -0.60
N PRO A 704 -43.51 14.23 0.43
CA PRO A 704 -44.40 15.28 0.95
C PRO A 704 -43.59 16.49 1.48
N GLU A 705 -43.98 17.81 1.20
CA GLU A 705 -43.33 19.11 1.57
C GLU A 705 -42.90 19.12 3.03
N GLU A 706 -43.37 18.33 4.01
CA GLU A 706 -43.01 18.30 5.45
C GLU A 706 -41.85 17.34 5.70
N SER A 707 -41.24 16.76 4.63
CA SER A 707 -40.28 15.66 4.69
C SER A 707 -38.85 16.19 4.55
N VAL A 708 -38.75 17.56 4.31
CA VAL A 708 -37.39 18.15 4.23
C VAL A 708 -37.29 19.23 5.31
N SER A 709 -36.34 18.96 6.27
CA SER A 709 -36.08 20.02 7.29
C SER A 709 -34.74 20.70 7.03
N THR A 710 -34.77 22.05 6.82
CA THR A 710 -33.53 22.80 6.53
C THR A 710 -33.18 23.71 7.73
N HIS A 711 -31.99 23.51 8.31
CA HIS A 711 -31.49 24.44 9.36
C HIS A 711 -30.31 25.25 8.82
N ILE A 712 -30.54 26.63 8.54
CA ILE A 712 -29.47 27.51 8.00
C ILE A 712 -28.88 28.32 9.16
N GLN A 713 -27.56 27.97 9.56
CA GLN A 713 -26.90 28.81 10.61
C GLN A 713 -26.38 30.12 10.02
N VAL A 714 -27.22 31.31 10.09
CA VAL A 714 -26.77 32.63 9.58
C VAL A 714 -25.93 33.32 10.65
N GLU A 715 -24.55 33.37 10.52
CA GLU A 715 -23.65 34.15 11.41
C GLU A 715 -24.00 35.64 11.38
N SER A 716 -25.21 36.07 12.07
CA SER A 716 -25.25 37.34 12.82
C SER A 716 -26.39 37.30 13.85
N PRO A 717 -26.12 37.56 15.29
CA PRO A 717 -27.12 37.52 16.37
C PRO A 717 -28.21 38.59 16.17
N SER A 718 -28.84 38.66 14.94
CA SER A 718 -30.10 39.41 15.10
C SER A 718 -31.04 39.10 13.92
N GLU A 719 -31.25 37.81 13.59
CA GLU A 719 -32.53 37.66 12.85
C GLU A 719 -32.82 36.18 12.65
N VAL A 720 -33.37 35.49 13.64
CA VAL A 720 -34.09 34.20 13.50
C VAL A 720 -35.19 34.36 12.43
N ILE A 721 -34.86 34.08 11.15
CA ILE A 721 -35.94 34.06 10.14
C ILE A 721 -36.76 32.76 10.31
N ASP A 722 -37.99 32.89 11.00
CA ASP A 722 -39.15 31.97 11.09
C ASP A 722 -39.47 31.35 9.73
N SER A 723 -39.33 29.99 9.60
CA SER A 723 -39.69 28.83 8.75
C SER A 723 -40.84 29.17 7.80
N GLU A 724 -41.49 30.44 7.90
CA GLU A 724 -42.61 30.69 6.96
C GLU A 724 -42.24 31.78 5.96
N ASP A 725 -40.96 32.32 5.99
CA ASP A 725 -40.53 33.38 5.05
C ASP A 725 -39.40 32.84 4.16
N VAL A 726 -39.17 31.47 4.10
CA VAL A 726 -38.19 30.83 3.19
C VAL A 726 -38.95 30.17 2.03
N THR A 727 -40.31 30.57 1.85
CA THR A 727 -41.13 29.99 0.77
C THR A 727 -40.92 30.77 -0.52
N ASP A 728 -39.85 31.73 -0.62
CA ASP A 728 -39.74 32.42 -1.92
C ASP A 728 -38.28 32.41 -2.40
N LEU A 729 -37.44 31.34 -2.06
CA LEU A 729 -36.16 31.32 -2.82
C LEU A 729 -35.91 29.90 -3.33
N TYR A 730 -36.88 29.34 -4.15
CA TYR A 730 -36.93 28.22 -5.12
C TYR A 730 -35.60 28.07 -5.86
N CYS A 731 -34.56 27.53 -5.25
CA CYS A 731 -33.45 26.79 -5.90
C CYS A 731 -33.97 25.47 -6.47
N LEU A 732 -34.79 25.42 -7.62
CA LEU A 732 -35.30 24.37 -8.52
C LEU A 732 -35.30 22.99 -7.83
N VAL A 733 -35.89 22.75 -6.65
CA VAL A 733 -36.49 21.44 -6.33
C VAL A 733 -37.71 21.22 -7.23
N SER A 734 -37.51 21.09 -8.62
CA SER A 734 -38.66 20.80 -9.52
C SER A 734 -39.47 19.61 -9.00
N TYR A 735 -40.50 19.84 -8.12
CA TYR A 735 -41.60 18.90 -7.83
C TYR A 735 -42.39 18.60 -9.11
N GLN A 736 -41.79 17.84 -10.05
CA GLN A 736 -42.81 17.21 -10.92
C GLN A 736 -43.06 15.77 -10.47
#